data_AF-A0A812QCG0-F1
#
_entry.id   AF-A0A812QCG0-F1
#
_cell.length_a   1.000
_cell.length_b   1.000
_cell.length_c   1.000
_cell.angle_alpha   90.00
_cell.angle_beta   90.00
_cell.angle_gamma   90.00
#
_symmetry.space_group_name_H-M   'P 1'
#
loop_
_entity.id
_entity.type
_entity.pdbx_description
1 polymer ?
#
loop_
_entity_poly.entity_id
_entity_poly.type
_entity_poly.pdbx_seq_one_letter_code
_entity_poly.pdbx_strand_id
1 'polypeptide(L)'
;MHDGCQDDPRFISLTNQSNNCILRFTVFARCARELGEEDTRCKYQYYRAQCACPESQLEDWMEHRARGSCHLDVLPDRSTVHCKQLKSPESRSPCPGIELGNSVRFGGWKWEEANIMYGKDNYAMQQGYPYGAYADELGPSKPLMGPPQTMTRQRVNLVGIIMALFVPWFVFIAMCGLWCFKLRYTSPGVVMVITLVLGILLGLYTLHRVMLSCRAIMFGQYHLVETGRFAVWLLFIAVTASIAFVLGMLIGSYNYQTNMRSIFDVVSLNSYVEVNPATMRGQELMDAGKVQFVAGAGLDFHLANGFKNTDVFCVAPITVNNMVLASYDFWAVGKNCCSDQQADFKCGAYNSDGPKGGLRITSDEDRDFYRLAVQQAESAYAIKAIHPLFFEWTADSSKQVLDDERAGYQMFLMGIIAHFAFQAFLADTLDKTALPSIWSTATYTPLAKSRQILLTRPGNVEYVYPGTFRQGGDYVQVSEAAEVVLIAGFDAESGRCYSGVVLQAHCNFPHKFSRTVEEVTAAEKKDTSPSPPSPSEDMESTATRCPSVEKLRRECSWMSRSASGARLSPTSTMFKSASRSSGLSLEKFGELEEPPPTRERLWSCCLFYAVKEGILVYFADDIESCEEVIRSVQARYRDVQGSEGSAPHPQVHTIRHAAGGAPPVAGRIIAAVLKNDLKRDFQVYSTADKQKEFTNCVAFSMRIVKDFQLAVRGFDILKACESKPSLGRKCGEVVANAWERLWHTV
;
A
#
# COMPACT_ATOMS: atom_id res chain seq x y z
N MET A 1 -55.53 28.85 19.10
CA MET A 1 -54.43 29.02 18.12
C MET A 1 -53.44 27.89 18.38
N HIS A 2 -53.86 26.68 18.03
CA HIS A 2 -53.00 25.53 17.81
C HIS A 2 -52.96 25.33 16.29
N ASP A 3 -51.94 24.61 15.83
CA ASP A 3 -51.55 24.30 14.45
C ASP A 3 -50.51 25.25 13.83
N GLY A 4 -49.31 24.68 13.64
CA GLY A 4 -48.25 25.33 12.87
C GLY A 4 -46.87 24.68 12.92
N CYS A 5 -46.63 23.63 13.72
CA CYS A 5 -45.28 23.06 13.82
C CYS A 5 -45.22 21.54 14.02
N GLN A 6 -46.15 20.80 13.41
CA GLN A 6 -46.02 19.36 13.21
C GLN A 6 -46.15 19.13 11.70
N ASP A 7 -45.23 18.34 11.15
CA ASP A 7 -45.10 17.95 9.73
C ASP A 7 -44.08 18.72 8.87
N ASP A 8 -42.83 18.86 9.34
CA ASP A 8 -41.67 19.06 8.46
C ASP A 8 -40.86 17.75 8.30
N PRO A 9 -40.80 17.14 7.09
CA PRO A 9 -40.12 15.86 6.87
C PRO A 9 -38.59 15.92 6.98
N ARG A 10 -37.98 17.09 7.24
CA ARG A 10 -36.53 17.26 7.42
C ARG A 10 -35.97 16.74 8.75
N PHE A 11 -36.83 16.40 9.72
CA PHE A 11 -36.41 15.86 11.03
C PHE A 11 -36.61 14.34 11.18
N ILE A 12 -37.00 13.64 10.11
CA ILE A 12 -37.23 12.19 10.11
C ILE A 12 -35.88 11.44 10.00
N SER A 13 -35.07 11.50 11.06
CA SER A 13 -33.99 10.53 11.30
C SER A 13 -34.33 9.76 12.56
N LEU A 14 -35.10 8.68 12.40
CA LEU A 14 -35.72 7.90 13.49
C LEU A 14 -34.71 7.35 14.53
N THR A 15 -33.43 7.21 14.20
CA THR A 15 -32.45 6.55 15.07
C THR A 15 -31.76 7.45 16.10
N ASN A 16 -31.70 8.77 15.87
CA ASN A 16 -31.03 9.70 16.79
C ASN A 16 -32.00 10.56 17.62
N GLN A 17 -33.26 10.67 17.21
CA GLN A 17 -34.24 11.50 17.92
C GLN A 17 -34.79 10.79 19.16
N SER A 18 -35.02 9.48 19.10
CA SER A 18 -35.47 8.66 20.24
C SER A 18 -34.47 8.68 21.41
N ASN A 19 -33.17 8.53 21.10
CA ASN A 19 -32.08 8.60 22.08
C ASN A 19 -31.91 10.00 22.69
N ASN A 20 -32.21 11.06 21.94
CA ASN A 20 -32.20 12.42 22.48
C ASN A 20 -33.44 12.71 23.33
N CYS A 21 -34.62 12.25 22.91
CA CYS A 21 -35.87 12.39 23.66
C CYS A 21 -35.77 11.70 25.03
N ILE A 22 -35.38 10.43 25.07
CA ILE A 22 -35.24 9.67 26.32
C ILE A 22 -34.22 10.33 27.26
N LEU A 23 -33.09 10.80 26.75
CA LEU A 23 -32.05 11.44 27.56
C LEU A 23 -32.51 12.79 28.13
N ARG A 24 -33.24 13.60 27.35
CA ARG A 24 -33.81 14.88 27.82
C ARG A 24 -34.87 14.65 28.90
N PHE A 25 -35.73 13.64 28.72
CA PHE A 25 -36.72 13.29 29.72
C PHE A 25 -36.10 12.75 31.00
N THR A 26 -35.07 11.90 30.91
CA THR A 26 -34.32 11.40 32.08
C THR A 26 -33.68 12.55 32.87
N VAL A 27 -33.16 13.58 32.20
CA VAL A 27 -32.60 14.78 32.86
C VAL A 27 -33.68 15.58 33.59
N PHE A 28 -34.86 15.76 32.97
CA PHE A 28 -36.01 16.37 33.63
C PHE A 28 -36.47 15.54 34.84
N ALA A 29 -36.65 14.24 34.66
CA ALA A 29 -37.11 13.31 35.69
C ALA A 29 -36.22 13.35 36.94
N ARG A 30 -34.90 13.35 36.72
CA ARG A 30 -33.90 13.54 37.77
C ARG A 30 -34.00 14.91 38.43
N CYS A 31 -34.11 15.99 37.66
CA CYS A 31 -34.25 17.35 38.19
C CYS A 31 -35.47 17.45 39.10
N ALA A 32 -36.61 16.97 38.63
CA ALA A 32 -37.87 16.97 39.35
C ALA A 32 -37.82 16.13 40.64
N ARG A 33 -37.03 15.04 40.67
CA ARG A 33 -36.79 14.24 41.87
C ARG A 33 -35.86 14.93 42.88
N GLU A 34 -34.85 15.65 42.41
CA GLU A 34 -33.82 16.28 43.25
C GLU A 34 -34.21 17.68 43.76
N LEU A 35 -34.93 18.48 42.97
CA LEU A 35 -35.27 19.87 43.25
C LEU A 35 -36.79 20.13 43.35
N GLY A 36 -37.62 19.16 42.95
CA GLY A 36 -39.07 19.32 42.83
C GLY A 36 -39.49 19.82 41.44
N GLU A 37 -40.68 19.40 40.98
CA GLU A 37 -41.21 19.73 39.64
C GLU A 37 -41.48 21.23 39.47
N GLU A 38 -41.75 21.94 40.56
CA GLU A 38 -42.06 23.36 40.55
C GLU A 38 -40.83 24.27 40.37
N ASP A 39 -39.61 23.73 40.48
CA ASP A 39 -38.38 24.49 40.29
C ASP A 39 -38.25 24.98 38.84
N THR A 40 -37.96 26.28 38.67
CA THR A 40 -37.82 26.94 37.35
C THR A 40 -36.83 26.22 36.42
N ARG A 41 -35.78 25.61 36.96
CA ARG A 41 -34.80 24.83 36.19
C ARG A 41 -35.40 23.52 35.69
N CYS A 42 -36.23 22.86 36.49
CA CYS A 42 -36.88 21.62 36.07
C CYS A 42 -37.98 21.90 35.05
N LYS A 43 -38.73 23.00 35.19
CA LYS A 43 -39.66 23.48 34.14
C LYS A 43 -38.93 23.75 32.81
N TYR A 44 -37.73 24.32 32.85
CA TYR A 44 -36.91 24.51 31.65
C TYR A 44 -36.43 23.18 31.04
N GLN A 45 -36.02 22.20 31.85
CA GLN A 45 -35.64 20.88 31.32
C GLN A 45 -36.85 20.13 30.74
N TYR A 46 -38.04 20.29 31.34
CA TYR A 46 -39.28 19.75 30.79
C TYR A 46 -39.61 20.36 29.43
N TYR A 47 -39.49 21.67 29.28
CA TYR A 47 -39.66 22.36 28.01
C TYR A 47 -38.69 21.83 26.93
N ARG A 48 -37.43 21.56 27.30
CA ARG A 48 -36.47 20.94 26.36
C ARG A 48 -36.81 19.50 25.99
N ALA A 49 -37.45 18.76 26.88
CA ALA A 49 -37.98 17.43 26.58
C ALA A 49 -39.19 17.55 25.63
N GLN A 50 -40.10 18.51 25.85
CA GLN A 50 -41.22 18.80 24.94
C GLN A 50 -40.77 19.14 23.52
N CYS A 51 -39.68 19.91 23.36
CA CYS A 51 -39.14 20.22 22.03
C CYS A 51 -38.47 19.04 21.33
N ALA A 52 -38.13 17.97 22.06
CA ALA A 52 -37.36 16.83 21.54
C ALA A 52 -38.20 15.54 21.41
N CYS A 53 -39.28 15.42 22.18
CA CYS A 53 -40.14 14.24 22.25
C CYS A 53 -41.49 14.47 21.57
N PRO A 54 -42.08 13.45 20.94
CA PRO A 54 -43.48 13.49 20.55
C PRO A 54 -44.37 13.57 21.80
N GLU A 55 -45.45 14.35 21.70
CA GLU A 55 -46.35 14.68 22.83
C GLU A 55 -46.93 13.42 23.50
N SER A 56 -47.36 12.43 22.72
CA SER A 56 -47.91 11.17 23.23
C SER A 56 -46.92 10.36 24.08
N GLN A 57 -45.62 10.34 23.74
CA GLN A 57 -44.61 9.65 24.55
C GLN A 57 -44.34 10.40 25.86
N LEU A 58 -44.40 11.73 25.83
CA LEU A 58 -44.21 12.55 27.02
C LEU A 58 -45.37 12.35 28.01
N GLU A 59 -46.60 12.29 27.51
CA GLU A 59 -47.80 11.99 28.31
C GLU A 59 -47.72 10.61 28.97
N ASP A 60 -47.40 9.57 28.21
CA ASP A 60 -47.22 8.20 28.74
C ASP A 60 -46.16 8.15 29.85
N TRP A 61 -45.00 8.78 29.64
CA TRP A 61 -43.93 8.79 30.63
C TRP A 61 -44.25 9.62 31.88
N MET A 62 -44.98 10.72 31.73
CA MET A 62 -45.48 11.50 32.85
C MET A 62 -46.55 10.72 33.64
N GLU A 63 -47.42 9.96 32.96
CA GLU A 63 -48.40 9.10 33.62
C GLU A 63 -47.71 7.95 34.39
N HIS A 64 -46.71 7.31 33.80
CA HIS A 64 -45.89 6.31 34.48
C HIS A 64 -45.13 6.87 35.68
N ARG A 65 -44.68 8.13 35.61
CA ARG A 65 -44.02 8.84 36.70
C ARG A 65 -44.99 9.15 37.84
N ALA A 66 -46.19 9.65 37.52
CA ALA A 66 -47.24 9.89 38.52
C ALA A 66 -47.68 8.60 39.23
N ARG A 67 -47.64 7.46 38.52
CA ARG A 67 -47.87 6.10 39.08
C ARG A 67 -46.65 5.51 39.81
N GLY A 68 -45.48 6.16 39.79
CA GLY A 68 -44.24 5.66 40.40
C GLY A 68 -43.60 4.46 39.68
N SER A 69 -44.01 4.18 38.44
CA SER A 69 -43.58 3.00 37.64
C SER A 69 -42.55 3.35 36.55
N CYS A 70 -42.13 4.62 36.45
CA CYS A 70 -41.25 5.08 35.39
C CYS A 70 -39.79 4.63 35.63
N HIS A 71 -39.30 3.70 34.80
CA HIS A 71 -37.92 3.21 34.86
C HIS A 71 -36.86 4.30 34.59
N LEU A 72 -37.25 5.38 33.88
CA LEU A 72 -36.38 6.52 33.58
C LEU A 72 -36.07 7.37 34.82
N ASP A 73 -36.81 7.19 35.91
CA ASP A 73 -36.56 7.84 37.20
C ASP A 73 -35.50 7.08 38.05
N VAL A 74 -35.12 5.87 37.63
CA VAL A 74 -34.30 4.91 38.43
C VAL A 74 -32.92 4.65 37.81
N LEU A 75 -32.59 5.26 36.66
CA LEU A 75 -31.32 5.03 35.96
C LEU A 75 -30.08 5.34 36.84
N PRO A 76 -29.07 4.45 36.86
CA PRO A 76 -27.90 4.61 37.73
C PRO A 76 -26.99 5.76 37.27
N ASP A 77 -26.42 6.48 38.24
CA ASP A 77 -25.67 7.74 38.06
C ASP A 77 -24.52 7.71 37.04
N ARG A 78 -24.00 6.52 36.70
CA ARG A 78 -22.83 6.35 35.80
C ARG A 78 -23.10 6.77 34.35
N SER A 79 -24.33 6.65 33.84
CA SER A 79 -24.66 6.99 32.45
C SER A 79 -25.02 8.47 32.24
N THR A 80 -25.12 9.26 33.32
CA THR A 80 -25.49 10.69 33.27
C THR A 80 -24.48 11.61 33.97
N VAL A 81 -23.24 11.14 34.20
CA VAL A 81 -22.17 11.88 34.89
C VAL A 81 -21.92 13.26 34.25
N HIS A 82 -22.05 13.37 32.93
CA HIS A 82 -21.88 14.61 32.17
C HIS A 82 -23.01 15.64 32.39
N CYS A 83 -24.11 15.25 33.03
CA CYS A 83 -25.27 16.09 33.32
C CYS A 83 -25.26 16.65 34.76
N LYS A 84 -24.18 16.45 35.54
CA LYS A 84 -24.02 17.01 36.89
C LYS A 84 -23.73 18.52 36.86
N GLN A 85 -24.74 19.32 36.54
CA GLN A 85 -24.75 20.77 36.79
C GLN A 85 -26.13 21.21 37.27
N LEU A 86 -26.54 20.78 38.47
CA LEU A 86 -27.80 21.22 39.07
C LEU A 86 -27.66 21.92 40.43
N LYS A 87 -26.45 22.29 40.87
CA LYS A 87 -26.27 23.33 41.90
C LYS A 87 -25.11 24.25 41.53
N SER A 88 -25.39 25.55 41.49
CA SER A 88 -24.40 26.63 41.56
C SER A 88 -24.76 27.49 42.76
N PRO A 89 -23.79 28.09 43.47
CA PRO A 89 -24.02 29.36 44.13
C PRO A 89 -23.24 30.49 43.43
N GLU A 90 -23.92 31.62 43.26
CA GLU A 90 -23.45 32.84 42.60
C GLU A 90 -22.52 33.71 43.46
N SER A 91 -21.64 34.43 42.73
CA SER A 91 -21.22 35.84 42.93
C SER A 91 -20.16 36.26 43.98
N ARG A 92 -19.10 36.92 43.48
CA ARG A 92 -18.63 38.25 43.95
C ARG A 92 -18.03 39.04 42.76
N SER A 93 -18.41 40.31 42.65
CA SER A 93 -18.15 41.31 41.58
C SER A 93 -17.36 42.54 42.14
N PRO A 94 -17.32 43.75 41.50
CA PRO A 94 -16.35 44.26 40.51
C PRO A 94 -15.71 45.64 40.90
N CYS A 95 -14.95 46.32 40.02
CA CYS A 95 -14.71 47.80 40.02
C CYS A 95 -14.00 48.28 38.71
N PRO A 96 -14.15 49.53 38.21
CA PRO A 96 -15.31 50.45 38.28
C PRO A 96 -15.68 51.20 36.95
N GLY A 97 -16.90 51.76 36.91
CA GLY A 97 -17.41 52.82 36.00
C GLY A 97 -18.31 52.32 34.84
N ILE A 98 -19.56 52.75 34.58
CA ILE A 98 -20.34 53.96 34.92
C ILE A 98 -21.85 53.62 34.84
N GLU A 99 -22.61 54.07 35.86
CA GLU A 99 -24.05 54.47 35.93
C GLU A 99 -25.22 53.53 35.51
N LEU A 100 -26.03 53.08 36.50
CA LEU A 100 -27.35 53.67 36.88
C LEU A 100 -28.15 52.73 37.84
N GLY A 101 -28.50 53.27 39.03
CA GLY A 101 -29.81 53.09 39.68
C GLY A 101 -30.17 51.82 40.49
N ASN A 102 -30.13 51.96 41.83
CA ASN A 102 -31.04 51.39 42.87
C ASN A 102 -31.12 49.85 43.05
N SER A 103 -31.29 49.21 44.21
CA SER A 103 -31.23 49.43 45.66
C SER A 103 -31.47 48.01 46.27
N VAL A 104 -30.73 47.49 47.26
CA VAL A 104 -31.12 47.28 48.68
C VAL A 104 -30.30 46.09 49.27
N ARG A 105 -29.90 46.19 50.55
CA ARG A 105 -29.05 45.32 51.42
C ARG A 105 -29.75 44.03 51.90
N PHE A 106 -29.09 42.96 52.39
CA PHE A 106 -28.44 42.78 53.72
C PHE A 106 -27.62 41.45 53.82
N GLY A 107 -26.69 41.37 54.79
CA GLY A 107 -25.61 40.34 54.98
C GLY A 107 -26.03 38.96 55.52
N GLY A 108 -25.17 38.05 56.02
CA GLY A 108 -23.73 37.95 56.30
C GLY A 108 -23.42 36.54 56.91
N TRP A 109 -22.12 36.20 57.09
CA TRP A 109 -21.53 35.05 57.86
C TRP A 109 -21.62 33.63 57.26
N LYS A 110 -20.74 32.64 57.52
CA LYS A 110 -19.27 32.45 57.69
C LYS A 110 -19.05 30.90 57.65
N TRP A 111 -17.85 30.43 57.30
CA TRP A 111 -17.47 29.03 57.04
C TRP A 111 -17.12 28.20 58.30
N GLU A 112 -17.30 26.87 58.25
CA GLU A 112 -16.39 25.87 58.85
C GLU A 112 -16.65 24.42 58.34
N GLU A 113 -15.56 23.77 57.89
CA GLU A 113 -15.17 22.33 58.03
C GLU A 113 -16.12 21.18 57.58
N ALA A 114 -15.69 20.00 57.13
CA ALA A 114 -14.44 19.41 56.64
C ALA A 114 -14.77 17.95 56.22
N ASN A 115 -13.89 17.36 55.38
CA ASN A 115 -13.38 15.99 55.49
C ASN A 115 -14.14 14.72 54.99
N ILE A 116 -13.40 13.98 54.13
CA ILE A 116 -12.95 12.56 54.27
C ILE A 116 -13.83 11.40 53.69
N MET A 117 -13.18 10.64 52.77
CA MET A 117 -12.94 9.15 52.78
C MET A 117 -13.47 8.22 51.66
N TYR A 118 -12.50 7.44 51.11
CA TYR A 118 -12.42 6.04 50.56
C TYR A 118 -13.65 5.32 49.94
N GLY A 119 -13.55 4.34 49.02
CA GLY A 119 -12.45 3.56 48.41
C GLY A 119 -12.98 2.37 47.56
N LYS A 120 -12.09 1.73 46.74
CA LYS A 120 -11.90 0.30 46.30
C LYS A 120 -13.11 -0.64 46.00
N ASP A 121 -13.15 -1.58 45.02
CA ASP A 121 -12.26 -2.71 44.65
C ASP A 121 -12.58 -3.39 43.26
N ASN A 122 -11.54 -4.00 42.65
CA ASN A 122 -11.36 -5.30 41.90
C ASN A 122 -12.28 -5.85 40.77
N TYR A 123 -11.66 -6.36 39.68
CA TYR A 123 -11.60 -7.79 39.24
C TYR A 123 -10.68 -7.99 38.01
N ALA A 124 -10.01 -9.15 37.93
CA ALA A 124 -8.96 -9.56 36.98
C ALA A 124 -9.42 -10.68 36.03
N MET A 125 -8.73 -10.94 34.88
CA MET A 125 -8.42 -12.30 34.35
C MET A 125 -7.51 -12.35 33.09
N GLN A 126 -6.50 -13.25 33.14
CA GLN A 126 -5.80 -14.08 32.11
C GLN A 126 -5.26 -13.48 30.79
N GLN A 127 -4.20 -13.99 30.11
CA GLN A 127 -2.95 -14.77 30.34
C GLN A 127 -2.49 -15.18 28.92
N GLY A 128 -1.19 -15.07 28.59
CA GLY A 128 -0.62 -15.51 27.31
C GLY A 128 0.78 -16.11 27.49
N TYR A 129 1.20 -16.93 26.52
CA TYR A 129 2.46 -17.69 26.50
C TYR A 129 3.17 -17.55 25.12
N PRO A 130 4.48 -17.89 25.00
CA PRO A 130 5.53 -16.93 24.65
C PRO A 130 6.39 -17.36 23.43
N TYR A 131 7.35 -16.55 22.97
CA TYR A 131 8.63 -17.04 22.37
C TYR A 131 9.71 -15.93 22.30
N GLY A 132 10.93 -16.28 22.73
CA GLY A 132 12.15 -15.43 22.82
C GLY A 132 12.82 -15.12 21.46
N ALA A 133 13.70 -14.11 21.38
CA ALA A 133 15.14 -14.09 21.76
C ALA A 133 16.01 -14.17 20.49
N TYR A 134 16.93 -13.21 20.28
CA TYR A 134 18.30 -13.38 19.76
C TYR A 134 18.98 -12.02 19.44
N ALA A 135 20.29 -12.02 19.71
CA ALA A 135 21.36 -11.21 19.11
C ALA A 135 21.80 -9.90 19.81
N ASP A 136 22.75 -10.08 20.73
CA ASP A 136 23.88 -9.19 21.00
C ASP A 136 24.88 -9.17 19.82
N GLU A 137 25.66 -8.07 19.78
CA GLU A 137 27.01 -7.86 19.20
C GLU A 137 27.11 -6.71 18.18
N LEU A 138 27.68 -5.57 18.60
CA LEU A 138 28.86 -4.93 17.99
C LEU A 138 29.19 -3.57 18.66
N GLY A 139 30.49 -3.35 18.89
CA GLY A 139 31.09 -2.29 19.70
C GLY A 139 31.12 -0.86 19.10
N PRO A 140 31.90 0.06 19.72
CA PRO A 140 31.63 1.49 19.69
C PRO A 140 32.32 2.23 18.55
N SER A 141 31.59 3.14 17.87
CA SER A 141 32.15 4.06 16.89
C SER A 141 32.38 5.46 17.46
N LYS A 142 33.55 6.02 17.14
CA LYS A 142 33.99 7.40 17.42
C LYS A 142 33.21 8.42 16.55
N PRO A 143 32.99 9.67 16.99
CA PRO A 143 32.33 10.68 16.17
C PRO A 143 33.33 11.37 15.23
N LEU A 144 33.02 11.38 13.92
CA LEU A 144 33.71 12.19 12.90
C LEU A 144 32.69 13.19 12.34
N MET A 145 32.92 14.46 12.62
CA MET A 145 32.16 15.60 12.11
C MET A 145 32.66 15.88 10.68
N GLY A 146 31.81 15.63 9.68
CA GLY A 146 32.07 15.93 8.27
C GLY A 146 31.30 17.17 7.76
N PRO A 147 31.75 17.80 6.66
CA PRO A 147 31.14 19.00 6.07
C PRO A 147 29.74 18.73 5.48
N PRO A 148 28.92 19.77 5.17
CA PRO A 148 27.54 19.61 4.76
C PRO A 148 27.41 18.74 3.52
N GLN A 149 26.66 17.65 3.65
CA GLN A 149 26.48 16.65 2.60
C GLN A 149 25.74 17.27 1.41
N THR A 150 26.46 17.46 0.31
CA THR A 150 25.87 17.67 -1.01
C THR A 150 25.01 16.45 -1.38
N MET A 151 23.78 16.70 -1.84
CA MET A 151 22.82 15.70 -2.29
C MET A 151 23.46 14.64 -3.20
N THR A 152 23.68 13.44 -2.67
CA THR A 152 23.98 12.28 -3.48
C THR A 152 22.68 11.80 -4.14
N ARG A 153 22.63 11.93 -5.47
CA ARG A 153 21.65 11.30 -6.37
C ARG A 153 21.28 9.91 -5.85
N GLN A 154 20.01 9.70 -5.51
CA GLN A 154 19.53 8.43 -4.94
C GLN A 154 19.84 7.32 -5.95
N ARG A 155 20.74 6.39 -5.57
CA ARG A 155 21.23 5.35 -6.47
C ARG A 155 20.11 4.37 -6.77
N VAL A 156 19.81 4.19 -8.05
CA VAL A 156 18.95 3.10 -8.53
C VAL A 156 19.59 1.79 -8.04
N ASN A 157 18.79 0.90 -7.44
CA ASN A 157 19.27 -0.41 -7.00
C ASN A 157 19.50 -1.31 -8.23
N LEU A 158 20.57 -1.03 -8.97
CA LEU A 158 20.97 -1.74 -10.18
C LEU A 158 21.06 -3.26 -9.94
N VAL A 159 21.53 -3.66 -8.75
CA VAL A 159 21.61 -5.06 -8.34
C VAL A 159 20.23 -5.72 -8.30
N GLY A 160 19.21 -5.03 -7.80
CA GLY A 160 17.84 -5.54 -7.74
C GLY A 160 17.25 -5.77 -9.13
N ILE A 161 17.49 -4.84 -10.05
CA ILE A 161 17.03 -4.92 -11.44
C ILE A 161 17.72 -6.08 -12.16
N ILE A 162 19.05 -6.20 -12.01
CA ILE A 162 19.83 -7.31 -12.59
C ILE A 162 19.30 -8.66 -12.06
N MET A 163 19.10 -8.77 -10.74
CA MET A 163 18.56 -10.01 -10.15
C MET A 163 17.12 -10.31 -10.64
N ALA A 164 16.28 -9.30 -10.79
CA ALA A 164 14.91 -9.43 -11.32
C ALA A 164 14.84 -9.88 -12.78
N LEU A 165 15.84 -9.55 -13.57
CA LEU A 165 15.94 -9.97 -14.96
C LEU A 165 16.54 -11.38 -15.09
N PHE A 166 17.69 -11.61 -14.47
CA PHE A 166 18.48 -12.82 -14.72
C PHE A 166 18.02 -14.04 -13.93
N VAL A 167 17.50 -13.89 -12.70
CA VAL A 167 17.12 -15.05 -11.88
C VAL A 167 15.97 -15.84 -12.52
N PRO A 168 14.83 -15.24 -12.90
CA PRO A 168 13.74 -15.97 -13.55
C PRO A 168 14.17 -16.56 -14.91
N TRP A 169 15.01 -15.83 -15.65
CA TRP A 169 15.55 -16.29 -16.93
C TRP A 169 16.43 -17.54 -16.79
N PHE A 170 17.33 -17.60 -15.81
CA PHE A 170 18.13 -18.79 -15.55
C PHE A 170 17.29 -19.98 -15.07
N VAL A 171 16.27 -19.72 -14.23
CA VAL A 171 15.32 -20.77 -13.82
C VAL A 171 14.59 -21.34 -15.03
N PHE A 172 14.14 -20.48 -15.96
CA PHE A 172 13.51 -20.90 -17.20
C PHE A 172 14.44 -21.76 -18.07
N ILE A 173 15.69 -21.32 -18.30
CA ILE A 173 16.68 -22.09 -19.08
C ILE A 173 16.92 -23.46 -18.45
N ALA A 174 17.12 -23.50 -17.13
CA ALA A 174 17.38 -24.74 -16.40
C ALA A 174 16.22 -25.72 -16.53
N MET A 175 14.97 -25.26 -16.30
CA MET A 175 13.79 -26.13 -16.39
C MET A 175 13.49 -26.58 -17.82
N CYS A 176 13.58 -25.65 -18.78
CA CYS A 176 13.36 -25.96 -20.19
C CYS A 176 14.41 -26.97 -20.68
N GLY A 177 15.69 -26.78 -20.35
CA GLY A 177 16.77 -27.71 -20.71
C GLY A 177 16.59 -29.10 -20.08
N LEU A 178 16.25 -29.15 -18.78
CA LEU A 178 16.02 -30.41 -18.06
C LEU A 178 14.90 -31.24 -18.70
N TRP A 179 13.84 -30.59 -19.16
CA TRP A 179 12.66 -31.25 -19.77
C TRP A 179 12.78 -31.48 -21.29
N CYS A 180 13.76 -30.85 -21.96
CA CYS A 180 13.94 -30.90 -23.41
C CYS A 180 15.00 -31.91 -23.87
N PHE A 181 16.05 -32.16 -23.08
CA PHE A 181 17.23 -32.90 -23.55
C PHE A 181 17.31 -34.36 -23.07
N LYS A 182 18.41 -35.02 -23.46
CA LYS A 182 18.72 -36.44 -23.28
C LYS A 182 18.52 -36.96 -21.85
N LEU A 183 18.68 -36.12 -20.81
CA LEU A 183 18.46 -36.55 -19.43
C LEU A 183 17.04 -37.07 -19.21
N ARG A 184 16.02 -36.44 -19.81
CA ARG A 184 14.64 -36.90 -19.77
C ARG A 184 14.45 -38.24 -20.48
N TYR A 185 15.20 -38.46 -21.57
CA TYR A 185 15.15 -39.68 -22.36
C TYR A 185 15.76 -40.87 -21.60
N THR A 186 16.96 -40.71 -21.04
CA THR A 186 17.68 -41.79 -20.37
C THR A 186 17.10 -42.13 -18.99
N SER A 187 16.63 -41.13 -18.24
CA SER A 187 16.16 -41.34 -16.87
C SER A 187 15.00 -40.39 -16.50
N PRO A 188 13.76 -40.65 -16.99
CA PRO A 188 12.61 -39.78 -16.73
C PRO A 188 12.31 -39.63 -15.23
N GLY A 189 12.53 -40.68 -14.44
CA GLY A 189 12.33 -40.65 -12.99
C GLY A 189 13.26 -39.65 -12.28
N VAL A 190 14.52 -39.53 -12.72
CA VAL A 190 15.48 -38.57 -12.12
C VAL A 190 15.07 -37.14 -12.43
N VAL A 191 14.66 -36.86 -13.68
CA VAL A 191 14.15 -35.54 -14.07
C VAL A 191 12.91 -35.15 -13.27
N MET A 192 11.98 -36.09 -13.06
CA MET A 192 10.79 -35.84 -12.23
C MET A 192 11.15 -35.53 -10.78
N VAL A 193 12.06 -36.29 -10.15
CA VAL A 193 12.50 -36.06 -8.77
C VAL A 193 13.21 -34.70 -8.64
N ILE A 194 14.13 -34.37 -9.56
CA ILE A 194 14.83 -33.07 -9.56
C ILE A 194 13.83 -31.92 -9.69
N THR A 195 12.88 -32.05 -10.62
CA THR A 195 11.84 -31.04 -10.85
C THR A 195 10.97 -30.86 -9.60
N LEU A 196 10.54 -31.95 -8.96
CA LEU A 196 9.70 -31.89 -7.76
C LEU A 196 10.44 -31.25 -6.58
N VAL A 197 11.70 -31.61 -6.35
CA VAL A 197 12.52 -31.03 -5.27
C VAL A 197 12.73 -29.53 -5.50
N LEU A 198 13.12 -29.12 -6.72
CA LEU A 198 13.32 -27.71 -7.03
C LEU A 198 12.01 -26.90 -6.96
N GLY A 199 10.89 -27.50 -7.39
CA GLY A 199 9.56 -26.90 -7.29
C GLY A 199 9.13 -26.68 -5.84
N ILE A 200 9.35 -27.66 -4.95
CA ILE A 200 9.05 -27.52 -3.52
C ILE A 200 9.93 -26.44 -2.90
N LEU A 201 11.25 -26.43 -3.15
CA LEU A 201 12.15 -25.43 -2.60
C LEU A 201 11.77 -24.00 -3.05
N LEU A 202 11.46 -23.83 -4.33
CA LEU A 202 11.02 -22.55 -4.87
C LEU A 202 9.66 -22.13 -4.30
N GLY A 203 8.71 -23.05 -4.19
CA GLY A 203 7.39 -22.81 -3.60
C GLY A 203 7.44 -22.44 -2.12
N LEU A 204 8.30 -23.10 -1.33
CA LEU A 204 8.54 -22.73 0.07
C LEU A 204 9.18 -21.35 0.18
N TYR A 205 10.13 -21.02 -0.70
CA TYR A 205 10.76 -19.69 -0.74
C TYR A 205 9.73 -18.60 -1.07
N THR A 206 8.89 -18.80 -2.08
CA THR A 206 7.85 -17.82 -2.47
C THR A 206 6.81 -17.65 -1.37
N LEU A 207 6.33 -18.76 -0.79
CA LEU A 207 5.39 -18.73 0.34
C LEU A 207 5.98 -17.98 1.54
N HIS A 208 7.24 -18.24 1.88
CA HIS A 208 7.92 -17.53 2.97
C HIS A 208 7.99 -16.01 2.71
N ARG A 209 8.31 -15.58 1.49
CA ARG A 209 8.35 -14.15 1.13
C ARG A 209 6.96 -13.49 1.12
N VAL A 210 5.94 -14.21 0.65
CA VAL A 210 4.54 -13.73 0.70
C VAL A 210 4.09 -13.61 2.16
N MET A 211 4.35 -14.61 3.00
CA MET A 211 3.99 -14.58 4.43
C MET A 211 4.67 -13.43 5.18
N LEU A 212 5.95 -13.17 4.90
CA LEU A 212 6.66 -12.01 5.47
C LEU A 212 6.01 -10.69 5.04
N SER A 213 5.63 -10.59 3.76
CA SER A 213 4.96 -9.39 3.21
C SER A 213 3.57 -9.19 3.82
N CYS A 214 2.79 -10.26 3.95
CA CYS A 214 1.47 -10.22 4.60
C CYS A 214 1.55 -9.90 6.10
N ARG A 215 2.54 -10.46 6.83
CA ARG A 215 2.76 -10.12 8.25
C ARG A 215 3.10 -8.64 8.42
N ALA A 216 3.92 -8.08 7.53
CA ALA A 216 4.26 -6.66 7.56
C ALA A 216 3.02 -5.77 7.36
N ILE A 217 2.09 -6.17 6.47
CA ILE A 217 0.84 -5.44 6.23
C ILE A 217 -0.14 -5.58 7.42
N MET A 218 -0.31 -6.81 7.93
CA MET A 218 -1.31 -7.11 8.97
C MET A 218 -0.97 -6.56 10.35
N PHE A 219 0.31 -6.55 10.74
CA PHE A 219 0.72 -6.10 12.08
C PHE A 219 0.99 -4.59 12.18
N GLY A 220 0.73 -3.81 11.13
CA GLY A 220 0.84 -2.36 11.17
C GLY A 220 2.25 -1.81 11.48
N GLN A 221 3.28 -2.66 11.44
CA GLN A 221 4.67 -2.29 11.68
C GLN A 221 5.27 -1.70 10.40
N TYR A 222 4.76 -0.53 10.02
CA TYR A 222 5.27 0.27 8.88
C TYR A 222 6.63 0.92 9.17
N HIS A 223 7.21 0.75 10.36
CA HIS A 223 8.41 1.47 10.78
C HIS A 223 9.71 1.10 10.03
N LEU A 224 9.64 0.12 9.13
CA LEU A 224 10.75 -0.38 8.30
C LEU A 224 10.62 0.04 6.82
N VAL A 225 10.12 1.25 6.54
CA VAL A 225 9.92 1.81 5.19
C VAL A 225 11.18 1.75 4.31
N GLU A 226 12.39 1.85 4.88
CA GLU A 226 13.65 1.72 4.11
C GLU A 226 13.89 0.30 3.57
N THR A 227 13.37 -0.75 4.21
CA THR A 227 13.46 -2.14 3.72
C THR A 227 12.33 -2.55 2.78
N GLY A 228 11.25 -1.74 2.68
CA GLY A 228 10.07 -2.06 1.89
C GLY A 228 10.34 -2.22 0.38
N ARG A 229 11.22 -1.39 -0.20
CA ARG A 229 11.60 -1.51 -1.62
C ARG A 229 12.29 -2.83 -1.91
N PHE A 230 13.24 -3.25 -1.07
CA PHE A 230 13.95 -4.51 -1.25
C PHE A 230 13.00 -5.71 -1.12
N ALA A 231 12.04 -5.65 -0.19
CA ALA A 231 11.02 -6.69 -0.04
C ALA A 231 10.12 -6.83 -1.28
N VAL A 232 9.70 -5.71 -1.90
CA VAL A 232 8.89 -5.71 -3.14
C VAL A 232 9.67 -6.32 -4.31
N TRP A 233 10.94 -5.96 -4.49
CA TRP A 233 11.79 -6.56 -5.53
C TRP A 233 11.97 -8.06 -5.34
N LEU A 234 12.20 -8.52 -4.10
CA LEU A 234 12.32 -9.95 -3.81
C LEU A 234 11.00 -10.71 -4.02
N LEU A 235 9.86 -10.11 -3.68
CA LEU A 235 8.55 -10.69 -3.95
C LEU A 235 8.29 -10.82 -5.46
N PHE A 236 8.62 -9.78 -6.23
CA PHE A 236 8.54 -9.81 -7.69
C PHE A 236 9.42 -10.91 -8.29
N ILE A 237 10.68 -11.01 -7.85
CA ILE A 237 11.60 -12.10 -8.26
C ILE A 237 10.99 -13.47 -7.95
N ALA A 238 10.45 -13.65 -6.75
CA ALA A 238 9.86 -14.91 -6.33
C ALA A 238 8.68 -15.32 -7.22
N VAL A 239 7.72 -14.41 -7.45
CA VAL A 239 6.53 -14.68 -8.27
C VAL A 239 6.91 -14.95 -9.73
N THR A 240 7.75 -14.10 -10.32
CA THR A 240 8.16 -14.27 -11.72
C THR A 240 9.01 -15.53 -11.93
N ALA A 241 9.86 -15.91 -10.97
CA ALA A 241 10.60 -17.17 -11.01
C ALA A 241 9.67 -18.40 -10.91
N SER A 242 8.59 -18.35 -10.11
CA SER A 242 7.60 -19.44 -10.08
C SER A 242 6.86 -19.58 -11.42
N ILE A 243 6.50 -18.47 -12.07
CA ILE A 243 5.89 -18.50 -13.40
C ILE A 243 6.88 -19.07 -14.43
N ALA A 244 8.13 -18.60 -14.40
CA ALA A 244 9.20 -19.07 -15.27
C ALA A 244 9.47 -20.58 -15.13
N PHE A 245 9.41 -21.11 -13.91
CA PHE A 245 9.53 -22.53 -13.62
C PHE A 245 8.46 -23.35 -14.34
N VAL A 246 7.19 -22.96 -14.22
CA VAL A 246 6.06 -23.66 -14.87
C VAL A 246 6.14 -23.56 -16.39
N LEU A 247 6.40 -22.36 -16.92
CA LEU A 247 6.53 -22.15 -18.36
C LEU A 247 7.70 -22.95 -18.95
N GLY A 248 8.84 -23.02 -18.26
CA GLY A 248 10.00 -23.80 -18.69
C GLY A 248 9.67 -25.30 -18.80
N MET A 249 8.95 -25.87 -17.83
CA MET A 249 8.50 -27.26 -17.90
C MET A 249 7.54 -27.51 -19.06
N LEU A 250 6.55 -26.64 -19.27
CA LEU A 250 5.54 -26.81 -20.31
C LEU A 250 6.16 -26.72 -21.71
N ILE A 251 6.96 -25.67 -21.97
CA ILE A 251 7.61 -25.44 -23.26
C ILE A 251 8.65 -26.53 -23.52
N GLY A 252 9.48 -26.86 -22.52
CA GLY A 252 10.44 -27.96 -22.62
C GLY A 252 9.74 -29.29 -22.90
N SER A 253 8.60 -29.53 -22.26
CA SER A 253 7.85 -30.77 -22.48
C SER A 253 7.25 -30.88 -23.87
N TYR A 254 6.70 -29.78 -24.37
CA TYR A 254 6.17 -29.70 -25.72
C TYR A 254 7.27 -29.91 -26.76
N ASN A 255 8.42 -29.24 -26.63
CA ASN A 255 9.54 -29.40 -27.57
C ASN A 255 10.11 -30.82 -27.56
N TYR A 256 10.15 -31.45 -26.39
CA TYR A 256 10.59 -32.83 -26.27
C TYR A 256 9.68 -33.79 -27.03
N GLN A 257 8.36 -33.68 -26.85
CA GLN A 257 7.41 -34.59 -27.49
C GLN A 257 7.33 -34.40 -28.99
N THR A 258 7.43 -33.15 -29.47
CA THR A 258 7.26 -32.82 -30.89
C THR A 258 8.52 -33.05 -31.71
N ASN A 259 9.68 -32.61 -31.21
CA ASN A 259 10.92 -32.62 -31.99
C ASN A 259 11.93 -33.65 -31.45
N MET A 260 12.27 -33.57 -30.16
CA MET A 260 13.46 -34.27 -29.66
C MET A 260 13.29 -35.78 -29.42
N ARG A 261 12.08 -36.24 -29.05
CA ARG A 261 11.83 -37.66 -28.72
C ARG A 261 12.15 -38.57 -29.91
N SER A 262 11.58 -38.28 -31.08
CA SER A 262 11.80 -39.07 -32.30
C SER A 262 13.29 -39.16 -32.65
N ILE A 263 13.99 -38.03 -32.56
CA ILE A 263 15.43 -37.95 -32.83
C ILE A 263 16.22 -38.82 -31.86
N PHE A 264 15.93 -38.76 -30.55
CA PHE A 264 16.63 -39.60 -29.57
C PHE A 264 16.38 -41.09 -29.77
N ASP A 265 15.16 -41.47 -30.16
CA ASP A 265 14.86 -42.85 -30.50
C ASP A 265 15.68 -43.32 -31.70
N VAL A 266 15.79 -42.52 -32.76
CA VAL A 266 16.59 -42.89 -33.95
C VAL A 266 18.09 -42.88 -33.67
N VAL A 267 18.60 -41.91 -32.91
CA VAL A 267 20.03 -41.81 -32.55
C VAL A 267 20.45 -42.88 -31.54
N SER A 268 19.51 -43.45 -30.78
CA SER A 268 19.79 -44.57 -29.87
C SER A 268 20.05 -45.90 -30.59
N LEU A 269 19.69 -45.99 -31.87
CA LEU A 269 19.80 -47.16 -32.72
C LEU A 269 21.06 -47.11 -33.60
N ASN A 270 21.47 -48.25 -34.16
CA ASN A 270 22.68 -48.36 -34.98
C ASN A 270 22.48 -47.77 -36.38
N SER A 271 23.57 -47.25 -36.96
CA SER A 271 23.58 -46.74 -38.33
C SER A 271 24.27 -47.71 -39.28
N TYR A 272 23.60 -48.06 -40.38
CA TYR A 272 24.13 -48.97 -41.39
C TYR A 272 24.27 -48.26 -42.73
N VAL A 273 25.37 -48.52 -43.43
CA VAL A 273 25.67 -47.99 -44.77
C VAL A 273 25.74 -49.13 -45.77
N GLU A 274 25.48 -48.82 -47.04
CA GLU A 274 25.51 -49.77 -48.15
C GLU A 274 24.61 -51.01 -47.93
N VAL A 275 23.43 -50.80 -47.36
CA VAL A 275 22.46 -51.88 -47.15
C VAL A 275 21.84 -52.29 -48.48
N ASN A 276 21.91 -53.59 -48.80
CA ASN A 276 21.32 -54.17 -49.99
C ASN A 276 20.07 -55.00 -49.61
N PRO A 277 18.85 -54.52 -49.96
CA PRO A 277 17.59 -55.23 -49.70
C PRO A 277 17.51 -56.65 -50.28
N ALA A 278 18.32 -56.98 -51.29
CA ALA A 278 18.30 -58.29 -51.94
C ALA A 278 19.14 -59.36 -51.24
N THR A 279 20.16 -58.95 -50.50
CA THR A 279 21.09 -59.88 -49.83
C THR A 279 20.93 -59.88 -48.32
N MET A 280 20.61 -58.73 -47.72
CA MET A 280 20.42 -58.59 -46.28
C MET A 280 18.95 -58.79 -45.92
N ARG A 281 18.68 -59.35 -44.74
CA ARG A 281 17.31 -59.56 -44.23
C ARG A 281 16.97 -58.54 -43.15
N GLY A 282 15.69 -58.24 -42.96
CA GLY A 282 15.24 -57.33 -41.89
C GLY A 282 15.59 -57.84 -40.49
N GLN A 283 15.73 -59.16 -40.35
CA GLN A 283 16.13 -59.82 -39.11
C GLN A 283 17.56 -59.47 -38.66
N GLU A 284 18.45 -59.14 -39.60
CA GLU A 284 19.84 -58.75 -39.32
C GLU A 284 19.95 -57.27 -38.90
N LEU A 285 18.96 -56.45 -39.26
CA LEU A 285 18.96 -55.00 -39.09
C LEU A 285 17.84 -54.52 -38.15
N MET A 286 17.42 -55.37 -37.21
CA MET A 286 16.35 -55.04 -36.25
C MET A 286 16.70 -53.87 -35.31
N ASP A 287 17.98 -53.50 -35.19
CA ASP A 287 18.49 -52.39 -34.40
C ASP A 287 18.89 -51.18 -35.26
N ALA A 288 18.59 -51.19 -36.56
CA ALA A 288 18.90 -50.09 -37.47
C ALA A 288 18.00 -48.88 -37.21
N GLY A 289 18.59 -47.72 -36.93
CA GLY A 289 17.88 -46.44 -36.77
C GLY A 289 17.91 -45.60 -38.04
N LYS A 290 19.09 -45.54 -38.66
CA LYS A 290 19.27 -44.93 -39.98
C LYS A 290 20.01 -45.88 -40.89
N VAL A 291 19.54 -45.94 -42.13
CA VAL A 291 20.09 -46.82 -43.16
C VAL A 291 20.43 -45.99 -44.38
N GLN A 292 21.56 -46.28 -45.00
CA GLN A 292 21.90 -45.79 -46.33
C GLN A 292 21.94 -46.97 -47.28
N PHE A 293 21.08 -46.96 -48.29
CA PHE A 293 20.94 -48.06 -49.24
C PHE A 293 21.99 -47.98 -50.35
N VAL A 294 22.28 -49.12 -50.96
CA VAL A 294 23.18 -49.21 -52.13
C VAL A 294 22.66 -48.41 -53.33
N ALA A 295 23.57 -47.97 -54.20
CA ALA A 295 23.21 -47.33 -55.46
C ALA A 295 22.40 -48.31 -56.35
N GLY A 296 21.20 -47.91 -56.75
CA GLY A 296 20.23 -48.77 -57.47
C GLY A 296 19.08 -49.30 -56.60
N ALA A 297 19.10 -49.04 -55.29
CA ALA A 297 17.93 -49.22 -54.44
C ALA A 297 16.87 -48.16 -54.75
N GLY A 298 15.62 -48.58 -54.93
CA GLY A 298 14.49 -47.73 -55.28
C GLY A 298 13.19 -48.25 -54.67
N LEU A 299 12.13 -47.45 -54.81
CA LEU A 299 10.79 -47.83 -54.40
C LEU A 299 10.10 -48.54 -55.55
N ASP A 300 9.51 -49.71 -55.28
CA ASP A 300 8.67 -50.39 -56.27
C ASP A 300 7.21 -49.96 -56.11
N PHE A 301 6.80 -49.02 -56.96
CA PHE A 301 5.44 -48.48 -56.94
C PHE A 301 4.37 -49.52 -57.30
N HIS A 302 4.71 -50.56 -58.06
CA HIS A 302 3.73 -51.58 -58.48
C HIS A 302 3.22 -52.44 -57.32
N LEU A 303 3.98 -52.48 -56.23
CA LEU A 303 3.69 -53.23 -55.01
C LEU A 303 3.30 -52.31 -53.83
N ALA A 304 3.05 -51.02 -54.10
CA ALA A 304 2.61 -50.07 -53.08
C ALA A 304 1.17 -50.32 -52.66
N ASN A 305 0.88 -50.17 -51.37
CA ASN A 305 -0.47 -50.32 -50.82
C ASN A 305 -0.71 -49.35 -49.65
N GLY A 306 -1.97 -49.17 -49.24
CA GLY A 306 -2.35 -48.29 -48.14
C GLY A 306 -3.45 -48.85 -47.26
N PHE A 307 -3.34 -48.65 -45.95
CA PHE A 307 -4.37 -48.98 -44.97
C PHE A 307 -5.00 -47.70 -44.40
N LYS A 308 -6.33 -47.63 -44.33
CA LYS A 308 -7.04 -46.42 -43.91
C LYS A 308 -7.65 -46.58 -42.51
N ASN A 309 -7.19 -45.75 -41.57
CA ASN A 309 -7.76 -45.61 -40.23
C ASN A 309 -7.60 -44.17 -39.73
N THR A 310 -8.63 -43.34 -39.86
CA THR A 310 -8.59 -41.86 -39.72
C THR A 310 -7.65 -41.20 -40.73
N ASP A 311 -6.37 -41.56 -40.71
CA ASP A 311 -5.35 -41.27 -41.73
C ASP A 311 -5.13 -42.48 -42.65
N VAL A 312 -4.57 -42.25 -43.83
CA VAL A 312 -4.14 -43.31 -44.77
C VAL A 312 -2.66 -43.62 -44.53
N PHE A 313 -2.36 -44.83 -44.07
CA PHE A 313 -1.02 -45.35 -43.83
C PHE A 313 -0.51 -46.04 -45.09
N CYS A 314 0.45 -45.42 -45.77
CA CYS A 314 0.98 -45.85 -47.05
C CYS A 314 2.28 -46.62 -46.88
N VAL A 315 2.44 -47.70 -47.63
CA VAL A 315 3.64 -48.55 -47.63
C VAL A 315 4.07 -48.87 -49.06
N ALA A 316 5.38 -48.86 -49.32
CA ALA A 316 5.96 -49.28 -50.58
C ALA A 316 7.25 -50.08 -50.31
N PRO A 317 7.45 -51.25 -50.95
CA PRO A 317 8.66 -52.03 -50.71
C PRO A 317 9.88 -51.39 -51.38
N ILE A 318 11.04 -51.53 -50.72
CA ILE A 318 12.33 -51.04 -51.21
C ILE A 318 13.03 -52.21 -51.90
N THR A 319 13.27 -52.08 -53.21
CA THR A 319 13.89 -53.12 -54.04
C THR A 319 15.14 -52.58 -54.73
N VAL A 320 15.97 -53.46 -55.29
CA VAL A 320 17.15 -53.07 -56.08
C VAL A 320 16.88 -53.43 -57.53
N ASN A 321 16.96 -52.45 -58.43
CA ASN A 321 16.77 -52.62 -59.88
C ASN A 321 15.47 -53.37 -60.26
N ASN A 322 14.37 -53.18 -59.50
CA ASN A 322 13.08 -53.87 -59.69
C ASN A 322 13.18 -55.40 -59.78
N MET A 323 14.14 -56.00 -59.08
CA MET A 323 14.25 -57.46 -59.00
C MET A 323 13.21 -58.02 -58.04
N VAL A 324 12.61 -59.15 -58.41
CA VAL A 324 11.70 -59.90 -57.55
C VAL A 324 12.50 -60.55 -56.42
N LEU A 325 12.15 -60.20 -55.18
CA LEU A 325 12.84 -60.65 -53.98
C LEU A 325 12.14 -61.86 -53.36
N ALA A 326 12.91 -62.72 -52.69
CA ALA A 326 12.38 -63.87 -51.97
C ALA A 326 11.64 -63.48 -50.67
N SER A 327 12.01 -62.34 -50.06
CA SER A 327 11.32 -61.73 -48.92
C SER A 327 11.46 -60.20 -49.03
N TYR A 328 10.36 -59.49 -48.78
CA TYR A 328 10.32 -58.03 -48.78
C TYR A 328 10.32 -57.53 -47.34
N ASP A 329 11.51 -57.36 -46.77
CA ASP A 329 11.66 -56.96 -45.37
C ASP A 329 11.84 -55.44 -45.19
N PHE A 330 12.20 -54.69 -46.23
CA PHE A 330 12.43 -53.24 -46.16
C PHE A 330 11.28 -52.47 -46.82
N TRP A 331 10.62 -51.60 -46.05
CA TRP A 331 9.45 -50.85 -46.50
C TRP A 331 9.65 -49.35 -46.28
N ALA A 332 9.40 -48.57 -47.32
CA ALA A 332 9.21 -47.14 -47.22
C ALA A 332 7.77 -46.84 -46.82
N VAL A 333 7.59 -45.92 -45.87
CA VAL A 333 6.28 -45.66 -45.27
C VAL A 333 6.01 -44.17 -45.10
N GLY A 334 4.73 -43.82 -45.00
CA GLY A 334 4.30 -42.49 -44.56
C GLY A 334 2.78 -42.32 -44.58
N LYS A 335 2.30 -41.17 -44.12
CA LYS A 335 0.87 -40.88 -43.95
C LYS A 335 0.34 -40.00 -45.10
N ASN A 336 -0.88 -40.29 -45.55
CA ASN A 336 -1.68 -39.46 -46.47
C ASN A 336 -1.00 -39.11 -47.81
N CYS A 337 -0.14 -39.99 -48.31
CA CYS A 337 0.64 -39.77 -49.54
C CYS A 337 0.42 -40.81 -50.65
N CYS A 338 -0.60 -41.65 -50.49
CA CYS A 338 -1.05 -42.65 -51.45
C CYS A 338 -2.56 -42.49 -51.66
N SER A 339 -3.04 -42.93 -52.83
CA SER A 339 -4.46 -42.90 -53.19
C SER A 339 -5.14 -44.23 -52.87
N ASP A 340 -6.43 -44.21 -52.48
CA ASP A 340 -7.23 -45.41 -52.15
C ASP A 340 -7.44 -46.36 -53.36
N GLN A 341 -7.19 -45.90 -54.59
CA GLN A 341 -7.57 -46.61 -55.83
C GLN A 341 -6.39 -47.05 -56.72
N GLN A 342 -5.19 -46.54 -56.49
CA GLN A 342 -3.99 -46.86 -57.29
C GLN A 342 -2.77 -47.07 -56.39
N ALA A 343 -1.89 -47.98 -56.82
CA ALA A 343 -0.60 -48.28 -56.22
C ALA A 343 0.39 -47.13 -56.49
N ASP A 344 0.14 -45.98 -55.84
CA ASP A 344 0.93 -44.76 -55.95
C ASP A 344 1.52 -44.40 -54.58
N PHE A 345 2.84 -44.23 -54.49
CA PHE A 345 3.52 -43.79 -53.26
C PHE A 345 4.30 -42.50 -53.53
N LYS A 346 3.95 -41.40 -52.84
CA LYS A 346 4.55 -40.07 -53.05
C LYS A 346 5.10 -39.45 -51.75
N CYS A 347 5.41 -40.27 -50.75
CA CYS A 347 5.99 -39.82 -49.48
C CYS A 347 7.50 -39.59 -49.57
N GLY A 348 7.98 -38.59 -48.83
CA GLY A 348 9.40 -38.32 -48.68
C GLY A 348 10.10 -37.96 -49.99
N ALA A 349 11.37 -38.32 -50.11
CA ALA A 349 12.21 -37.99 -51.27
C ALA A 349 12.00 -38.96 -52.46
N TYR A 350 10.75 -39.33 -52.77
CA TYR A 350 10.40 -40.39 -53.73
C TYR A 350 11.00 -40.18 -55.12
N ASN A 351 11.02 -38.93 -55.61
CA ASN A 351 11.50 -38.55 -56.94
C ASN A 351 12.86 -37.85 -56.96
N SER A 352 13.66 -37.98 -55.90
CA SER A 352 14.99 -37.37 -55.85
C SER A 352 16.04 -38.27 -56.52
N ASP A 353 16.99 -37.72 -57.30
CA ASP A 353 18.08 -38.51 -57.90
C ASP A 353 19.30 -38.68 -56.98
N GLY A 354 19.16 -38.30 -55.70
CA GLY A 354 20.23 -38.35 -54.70
C GLY A 354 20.47 -39.77 -54.13
N PRO A 355 21.45 -39.90 -53.21
CA PRO A 355 21.59 -41.11 -52.40
C PRO A 355 20.24 -41.47 -51.75
N LYS A 356 20.02 -42.75 -51.45
CA LYS A 356 18.76 -43.22 -50.89
C LYS A 356 18.96 -43.64 -49.45
N GLY A 357 18.29 -42.94 -48.53
CA GLY A 357 18.37 -43.17 -47.09
C GLY A 357 17.00 -43.50 -46.50
N GLY A 358 17.01 -44.36 -45.48
CA GLY A 358 15.83 -44.66 -44.67
C GLY A 358 16.04 -44.19 -43.24
N LEU A 359 15.08 -43.43 -42.71
CA LEU A 359 15.01 -43.11 -41.28
C LEU A 359 13.95 -44.00 -40.63
N ARG A 360 14.30 -44.75 -39.59
CA ARG A 360 13.33 -45.68 -39.00
C ARG A 360 12.19 -44.94 -38.31
N ILE A 361 10.96 -45.43 -38.51
CA ILE A 361 9.82 -44.99 -37.71
C ILE A 361 9.91 -45.59 -36.31
N THR A 362 9.91 -44.72 -35.31
CA THR A 362 10.01 -45.06 -33.88
C THR A 362 8.66 -44.96 -33.16
N SER A 363 7.63 -44.39 -33.80
CA SER A 363 6.26 -44.33 -33.28
C SER A 363 5.63 -45.73 -33.26
N ASP A 364 5.46 -46.30 -32.05
CA ASP A 364 4.84 -47.62 -31.88
C ASP A 364 3.36 -47.64 -32.33
N GLU A 365 2.63 -46.55 -32.10
CA GLU A 365 1.22 -46.41 -32.50
C GLU A 365 1.06 -46.53 -34.02
N ASP A 366 1.95 -45.89 -34.78
CA ASP A 366 1.90 -45.93 -36.24
C ASP A 366 2.41 -47.25 -36.80
N ARG A 367 3.33 -47.92 -36.08
CA ARG A 367 3.99 -49.15 -36.54
C ARG A 367 2.99 -50.29 -36.73
N ASP A 368 2.02 -50.41 -35.84
CA ASP A 368 0.98 -51.45 -35.94
C ASP A 368 0.09 -51.24 -37.17
N PHE A 369 -0.24 -49.99 -37.50
CA PHE A 369 -1.01 -49.66 -38.71
C PHE A 369 -0.22 -49.88 -40.00
N TYR A 370 1.07 -49.56 -40.03
CA TYR A 370 1.93 -49.89 -41.18
C TYR A 370 2.06 -51.41 -41.37
N ARG A 371 2.05 -52.19 -40.28
CA ARG A 371 2.04 -53.65 -40.35
C ARG A 371 0.76 -54.19 -40.98
N LEU A 372 -0.40 -53.61 -40.67
CA LEU A 372 -1.66 -53.96 -41.33
C LEU A 372 -1.62 -53.64 -42.83
N ALA A 373 -1.04 -52.50 -43.22
CA ALA A 373 -0.86 -52.14 -44.63
C ALA A 373 0.06 -53.13 -45.36
N VAL A 374 1.14 -53.60 -44.72
CA VAL A 374 2.01 -54.64 -45.28
C VAL A 374 1.26 -55.96 -45.43
N GLN A 375 0.48 -56.39 -44.43
CA GLN A 375 -0.33 -57.61 -44.52
C GLN A 375 -1.33 -57.55 -45.69
N GLN A 376 -1.91 -56.38 -45.94
CA GLN A 376 -2.76 -56.18 -47.11
C GLN A 376 -1.96 -56.30 -48.41
N ALA A 377 -0.76 -55.72 -48.50
CA ALA A 377 0.12 -55.87 -49.66
C ALA A 377 0.57 -57.32 -49.91
N GLU A 378 0.91 -58.07 -48.85
CA GLU A 378 1.25 -59.51 -48.93
C GLU A 378 0.10 -60.31 -49.55
N SER A 379 -1.13 -60.04 -49.12
CA SER A 379 -2.32 -60.72 -49.65
C SER A 379 -2.66 -60.32 -51.09
N ALA A 380 -2.49 -59.04 -51.44
CA ALA A 380 -2.88 -58.49 -52.74
C ALA A 380 -1.92 -58.90 -53.86
N TYR A 381 -0.61 -58.95 -53.55
CA TYR A 381 0.44 -59.19 -54.55
C TYR A 381 1.13 -60.55 -54.42
N ALA A 382 0.66 -61.41 -53.51
CA ALA A 382 1.26 -62.73 -53.22
C ALA A 382 2.77 -62.66 -52.90
N ILE A 383 3.19 -61.59 -52.22
CA ILE A 383 4.54 -61.39 -51.70
C ILE A 383 4.61 -61.76 -50.22
N LYS A 384 5.83 -61.95 -49.68
CA LYS A 384 6.06 -62.34 -48.29
C LYS A 384 7.07 -61.40 -47.62
N ALA A 385 6.75 -60.92 -46.42
CA ALA A 385 7.57 -60.08 -45.57
C ALA A 385 7.73 -60.77 -44.20
N ILE A 386 8.88 -61.41 -43.97
CA ILE A 386 9.10 -62.20 -42.75
C ILE A 386 9.27 -61.25 -41.55
N HIS A 387 10.12 -60.22 -41.71
CA HIS A 387 10.39 -59.22 -40.68
C HIS A 387 10.38 -57.81 -41.29
N PRO A 388 9.20 -57.19 -41.46
CA PRO A 388 9.09 -55.87 -42.06
C PRO A 388 9.68 -54.80 -41.13
N LEU A 389 10.63 -54.03 -41.67
CA LEU A 389 11.20 -52.82 -41.10
C LEU A 389 10.67 -51.61 -41.87
N PHE A 390 10.27 -50.57 -41.13
CA PHE A 390 9.61 -49.40 -41.66
C PHE A 390 10.52 -48.18 -41.61
N PHE A 391 10.73 -47.56 -42.77
CA PHE A 391 11.58 -46.39 -42.93
C PHE A 391 10.81 -45.25 -43.60
N GLU A 392 10.96 -44.03 -43.10
CA GLU A 392 10.68 -42.82 -43.85
C GLU A 392 11.74 -42.67 -44.95
N TRP A 393 11.27 -42.37 -46.17
CA TRP A 393 12.12 -42.33 -47.35
C TRP A 393 12.77 -40.95 -47.53
N THR A 394 14.09 -40.91 -47.48
CA THR A 394 14.87 -39.67 -47.39
C THR A 394 16.00 -39.68 -48.42
N ALA A 395 16.43 -38.51 -48.91
CA ALA A 395 17.59 -38.42 -49.81
C ALA A 395 18.91 -38.57 -49.04
N ASP A 396 18.97 -38.12 -47.80
CA ASP A 396 20.14 -38.33 -46.95
C ASP A 396 19.64 -38.43 -45.51
N SER A 397 19.70 -39.65 -44.97
CA SER A 397 19.25 -39.94 -43.61
C SER A 397 20.12 -39.25 -42.55
N SER A 398 21.39 -38.97 -42.84
CA SER A 398 22.25 -38.25 -41.90
C SER A 398 21.99 -36.75 -41.92
N LYS A 399 21.72 -36.17 -43.09
CA LYS A 399 21.37 -34.75 -43.19
C LYS A 399 20.00 -34.45 -42.55
N GLN A 400 19.00 -35.30 -42.78
CA GLN A 400 17.67 -35.10 -42.21
C GLN A 400 17.70 -35.11 -40.67
N VAL A 401 18.43 -36.05 -40.06
CA VAL A 401 18.60 -36.08 -38.59
C VAL A 401 19.23 -34.78 -38.06
N LEU A 402 20.22 -34.23 -38.77
CA LEU A 402 20.85 -32.96 -38.39
C LEU A 402 19.90 -31.76 -38.54
N ASP A 403 19.07 -31.75 -39.58
CA ASP A 403 18.08 -30.70 -39.81
C ASP A 403 16.95 -30.76 -38.75
N ASP A 404 16.50 -31.95 -38.39
CA ASP A 404 15.53 -32.18 -37.30
C ASP A 404 16.10 -31.78 -35.93
N GLU A 405 17.37 -32.13 -35.67
CA GLU A 405 18.09 -31.73 -34.46
C GLU A 405 18.19 -30.21 -34.38
N ARG A 406 18.53 -29.54 -35.48
CA ARG A 406 18.58 -28.08 -35.56
C ARG A 406 17.21 -27.46 -35.29
N ALA A 407 16.12 -28.01 -35.80
CA ALA A 407 14.78 -27.48 -35.57
C ALA A 407 14.41 -27.49 -34.08
N GLY A 408 14.71 -28.59 -33.37
CA GLY A 408 14.44 -28.65 -31.93
C GLY A 408 15.33 -27.70 -31.10
N TYR A 409 16.59 -27.47 -31.48
CA TYR A 409 17.44 -26.45 -30.85
C TYR A 409 16.98 -25.03 -31.17
N GLN A 410 16.48 -24.77 -32.37
CA GLN A 410 15.92 -23.47 -32.74
C GLN A 410 14.70 -23.13 -31.89
N MET A 411 13.78 -24.07 -31.69
CA MET A 411 12.62 -23.90 -30.80
C MET A 411 13.04 -23.61 -29.35
N PHE A 412 14.06 -24.31 -28.86
CA PHE A 412 14.65 -24.04 -27.54
C PHE A 412 15.22 -22.61 -27.43
N LEU A 413 16.03 -22.19 -28.41
CA LEU A 413 16.65 -20.87 -28.44
C LEU A 413 15.61 -19.74 -28.55
N MET A 414 14.59 -19.91 -29.41
CA MET A 414 13.48 -18.97 -29.54
C MET A 414 12.73 -18.81 -28.21
N GLY A 415 12.51 -19.91 -27.47
CA GLY A 415 11.92 -19.87 -26.13
C GLY A 415 12.73 -19.04 -25.14
N ILE A 416 14.06 -19.19 -25.14
CA ILE A 416 14.97 -18.43 -24.26
C ILE A 416 14.90 -16.93 -24.55
N ILE A 417 14.96 -16.54 -25.83
CA ILE A 417 14.94 -15.14 -26.26
C ILE A 417 13.57 -14.51 -25.95
N ALA A 418 12.48 -15.21 -26.26
CA ALA A 418 11.13 -14.73 -25.99
C ALA A 418 10.88 -14.49 -24.50
N HIS A 419 11.31 -15.42 -23.63
CA HIS A 419 11.17 -15.25 -22.19
C HIS A 419 12.03 -14.10 -21.64
N PHE A 420 13.25 -13.92 -22.14
CA PHE A 420 14.11 -12.80 -21.75
C PHE A 420 13.47 -11.45 -22.09
N ALA A 421 12.94 -11.29 -23.31
CA ALA A 421 12.26 -10.08 -23.74
C ALA A 421 11.01 -9.78 -22.89
N PHE A 422 10.22 -10.81 -22.59
CA PHE A 422 9.05 -10.70 -21.71
C PHE A 422 9.44 -10.28 -20.28
N GLN A 423 10.48 -10.88 -19.70
CA GLN A 423 10.96 -10.53 -18.36
C GLN A 423 11.54 -9.11 -18.31
N ALA A 424 12.24 -8.67 -19.35
CA ALA A 424 12.73 -7.29 -19.48
C ALA A 424 11.58 -6.28 -19.52
N PHE A 425 10.51 -6.58 -20.25
CA PHE A 425 9.30 -5.75 -20.27
C PHE A 425 8.65 -5.67 -18.88
N LEU A 426 8.51 -6.80 -18.18
CA LEU A 426 7.94 -6.79 -16.82
C LEU A 426 8.81 -5.99 -15.83
N ALA A 427 10.14 -6.13 -15.89
CA ALA A 427 11.04 -5.36 -15.04
C ALA A 427 10.97 -3.84 -15.31
N ASP A 428 10.89 -3.43 -16.57
CA ASP A 428 10.70 -2.02 -16.96
C ASP A 428 9.35 -1.46 -16.50
N THR A 429 8.27 -2.23 -16.63
CA THR A 429 6.95 -1.81 -16.11
C THR A 429 6.94 -1.68 -14.59
N LEU A 430 7.65 -2.56 -13.87
CA LEU A 430 7.79 -2.47 -12.42
C LEU A 430 8.58 -1.22 -12.03
N ASP A 431 9.68 -0.90 -12.73
CA ASP A 431 10.46 0.32 -12.45
C ASP A 431 9.63 1.59 -12.67
N LYS A 432 8.87 1.65 -13.78
CA LYS A 432 7.98 2.78 -14.10
C LYS A 432 6.83 2.93 -13.11
N THR A 433 6.26 1.83 -12.62
CA THR A 433 5.18 1.85 -11.60
C THR A 433 5.72 2.05 -10.18
N ALA A 434 6.97 1.67 -9.92
CA ALA A 434 7.70 1.91 -8.68
C ALA A 434 8.43 3.26 -8.65
N LEU A 435 8.28 4.09 -9.69
CA LEU A 435 8.79 5.46 -9.69
C LEU A 435 8.28 6.17 -8.42
N PRO A 436 9.19 6.75 -7.62
CA PRO A 436 8.78 7.33 -6.36
C PRO A 436 7.80 8.48 -6.57
N SER A 437 6.80 8.59 -5.70
CA SER A 437 6.19 9.89 -5.46
C SER A 437 7.31 10.88 -5.13
N ILE A 438 7.13 12.14 -5.54
CA ILE A 438 8.09 13.26 -5.40
C ILE A 438 8.55 13.46 -3.94
N TRP A 439 7.92 12.79 -2.97
CA TRP A 439 8.23 12.85 -1.56
C TRP A 439 8.70 11.53 -0.93
N SER A 440 9.11 10.51 -1.70
CA SER A 440 9.80 9.35 -1.10
C SER A 440 11.15 9.71 -0.44
N THR A 441 11.63 10.95 -0.66
CA THR A 441 12.77 11.57 0.01
C THR A 441 12.37 12.62 1.05
N ALA A 442 11.08 12.84 1.34
CA ALA A 442 10.70 13.38 2.65
C ALA A 442 10.88 12.27 3.68
N THR A 443 12.13 12.04 4.05
CA THR A 443 12.46 11.40 5.31
C THR A 443 11.66 12.08 6.40
N TYR A 444 10.79 11.30 7.04
CA TYR A 444 10.10 11.64 8.28
C TYR A 444 11.16 12.11 9.28
N THR A 445 11.40 13.42 9.31
CA THR A 445 12.30 13.99 10.31
C THR A 445 11.44 14.10 11.56
N PRO A 446 11.79 13.46 12.68
CA PRO A 446 11.03 13.65 13.90
C PRO A 446 10.90 15.16 14.20
N LEU A 447 9.69 15.59 14.54
CA LEU A 447 9.21 16.97 14.75
C LEU A 447 10.02 17.80 15.78
N ALA A 448 11.09 17.24 16.34
CA ALA A 448 12.13 18.01 16.99
C ALA A 448 12.74 19.08 16.06
N LYS A 449 12.73 18.89 14.73
CA LYS A 449 13.31 19.82 13.74
C LYS A 449 12.38 20.42 12.69
N SER A 450 11.22 19.84 12.36
CA SER A 450 10.35 20.34 11.26
C SER A 450 8.95 20.74 11.72
N ARG A 451 8.49 21.95 11.38
CA ARG A 451 7.16 22.49 11.74
C ARG A 451 6.00 21.95 10.88
N GLN A 452 6.08 20.70 10.41
CA GLN A 452 5.20 20.15 9.37
C GLN A 452 4.75 18.72 9.68
N ILE A 453 3.50 18.42 9.33
CA ILE A 453 2.87 17.09 9.35
C ILE A 453 2.33 16.82 7.95
N LEU A 454 2.60 15.65 7.39
CA LEU A 454 1.98 15.21 6.14
C LEU A 454 0.93 14.15 6.46
N LEU A 455 -0.34 14.50 6.27
CA LEU A 455 -1.45 13.55 6.39
C LEU A 455 -1.48 12.72 5.09
N THR A 456 -1.01 11.47 5.14
CA THR A 456 -0.87 10.61 3.94
C THR A 456 -2.19 9.95 3.52
N ARG A 457 -2.28 9.49 2.28
CA ARG A 457 -3.38 8.64 1.78
C ARG A 457 -3.00 7.15 1.83
N PRO A 458 -3.88 6.24 2.28
CA PRO A 458 -5.16 6.42 2.97
C PRO A 458 -4.95 6.49 4.49
N GLY A 459 -4.74 7.68 5.04
CA GLY A 459 -4.61 7.88 6.47
C GLY A 459 -5.97 7.91 7.18
N ASN A 460 -6.11 7.14 8.26
CA ASN A 460 -7.27 7.23 9.14
C ASN A 460 -7.15 8.48 10.03
N VAL A 461 -7.94 9.51 9.71
CA VAL A 461 -8.10 10.70 10.55
C VAL A 461 -9.35 10.51 11.41
N GLU A 462 -9.17 10.55 12.72
CA GLU A 462 -10.24 10.37 13.71
C GLU A 462 -10.44 11.64 14.53
N TYR A 463 -11.69 11.93 14.85
CA TYR A 463 -12.06 13.03 15.72
C TYR A 463 -12.13 12.51 17.15
N VAL A 464 -11.42 13.16 18.08
CA VAL A 464 -11.28 12.66 19.46
C VAL A 464 -12.14 13.48 20.42
N TYR A 465 -12.18 14.82 20.29
CA TYR A 465 -12.93 15.75 21.15
C TYR A 465 -13.20 17.11 20.46
N PRO A 466 -14.15 17.95 20.93
CA PRO A 466 -14.38 19.32 20.40
C PRO A 466 -13.08 20.05 20.09
N GLY A 467 -12.91 20.41 18.82
CA GLY A 467 -11.76 21.17 18.33
C GLY A 467 -10.47 20.37 18.08
N THR A 468 -10.45 19.05 18.30
CA THR A 468 -9.24 18.22 18.14
C THR A 468 -9.42 17.11 17.10
N PHE A 469 -8.40 16.91 16.27
CA PHE A 469 -8.31 15.75 15.40
C PHE A 469 -7.00 15.00 15.64
N ARG A 470 -7.06 13.68 15.43
CA ARG A 470 -5.96 12.76 15.65
C ARG A 470 -5.63 12.01 14.37
N GLN A 471 -4.34 11.82 14.13
CA GLN A 471 -3.84 10.88 13.16
C GLN A 471 -2.63 10.17 13.76
N GLY A 472 -2.74 8.86 14.01
CA GLY A 472 -1.72 8.11 14.74
C GLY A 472 -1.60 8.55 16.21
N GLY A 473 -0.38 8.79 16.70
CA GLY A 473 -0.10 9.27 18.08
C GLY A 473 -0.12 10.79 18.26
N ASP A 474 -0.40 11.53 17.19
CA ASP A 474 -0.35 13.00 17.18
C ASP A 474 -1.76 13.60 17.31
N TYR A 475 -1.87 14.64 18.14
CA TYR A 475 -3.09 15.39 18.41
C TYR A 475 -2.91 16.84 17.96
N VAL A 476 -3.84 17.33 17.14
CA VAL A 476 -3.90 18.73 16.72
C VAL A 476 -5.18 19.33 17.27
N GLN A 477 -5.03 20.30 18.17
CA GLN A 477 -6.11 21.14 18.68
C GLN A 477 -6.10 22.47 17.93
N VAL A 478 -7.19 22.71 17.21
CA VAL A 478 -7.42 23.96 16.50
C VAL A 478 -8.17 24.91 17.42
N SER A 479 -7.73 26.17 17.48
CA SER A 479 -8.39 27.22 18.26
C SER A 479 -9.81 27.49 17.77
N GLU A 480 -10.78 27.56 18.68
CA GLU A 480 -12.18 27.92 18.39
C GLU A 480 -12.34 29.40 17.99
N ALA A 481 -11.37 30.24 18.35
CA ALA A 481 -11.32 31.65 17.99
C ALA A 481 -10.35 31.93 16.83
N ALA A 482 -10.07 30.92 16.00
CA ALA A 482 -9.20 31.09 14.85
C ALA A 482 -9.88 31.89 13.75
N GLU A 483 -9.17 32.81 13.11
CA GLU A 483 -9.56 33.44 11.86
C GLU A 483 -9.08 32.60 10.68
N VAL A 484 -9.91 32.46 9.66
CA VAL A 484 -9.57 31.73 8.43
C VAL A 484 -9.02 32.69 7.40
N VAL A 485 -7.77 32.47 7.00
CA VAL A 485 -7.09 33.24 5.98
C VAL A 485 -6.79 32.34 4.79
N LEU A 486 -7.35 32.67 3.65
CA LEU A 486 -7.05 32.02 2.38
C LEU A 486 -5.77 32.63 1.79
N ILE A 487 -4.79 31.80 1.50
CA ILE A 487 -3.58 32.21 0.77
C ILE A 487 -3.66 31.66 -0.64
N ALA A 488 -3.71 32.55 -1.63
CA ALA A 488 -3.66 32.20 -3.05
C ALA A 488 -2.31 32.60 -3.65
N GLY A 489 -1.62 31.67 -4.30
CA GLY A 489 -0.37 31.92 -5.03
C GLY A 489 -0.58 31.87 -6.53
N PHE A 490 -0.05 32.85 -7.26
CA PHE A 490 -0.13 32.93 -8.71
C PHE A 490 1.26 32.84 -9.32
N ASP A 491 1.43 31.90 -10.23
CA ASP A 491 2.60 31.81 -11.08
C ASP A 491 2.35 32.62 -12.36
N ALA A 492 3.03 33.76 -12.48
CA ALA A 492 2.85 34.66 -13.62
C ALA A 492 3.22 34.01 -14.97
N GLU A 493 4.17 33.09 -14.97
CA GLU A 493 4.66 32.46 -16.21
C GLU A 493 3.85 31.22 -16.59
N SER A 494 3.47 30.40 -15.61
CA SER A 494 2.72 29.16 -15.90
C SER A 494 1.19 29.35 -15.87
N GLY A 495 0.71 30.51 -15.40
CA GLY A 495 -0.71 30.79 -15.23
C GLY A 495 -1.39 29.88 -14.18
N ARG A 496 -0.62 29.17 -13.37
CA ARG A 496 -1.13 28.24 -12.35
C ARG A 496 -1.51 29.02 -11.08
N CYS A 497 -2.61 28.58 -10.47
CA CYS A 497 -3.09 29.07 -9.19
C CYS A 497 -2.92 27.99 -8.12
N TYR A 498 -2.42 28.40 -6.97
CA TYR A 498 -2.22 27.57 -5.79
C TYR A 498 -3.03 28.15 -4.64
N SER A 499 -3.58 27.32 -3.77
CA SER A 499 -4.35 27.79 -2.63
C SER A 499 -4.05 26.98 -1.38
N GLY A 500 -3.89 27.66 -0.26
CA GLY A 500 -3.79 27.07 1.08
C GLY A 500 -4.72 27.79 2.05
N VAL A 501 -5.21 27.06 3.05
CA VAL A 501 -6.04 27.62 4.11
C VAL A 501 -5.21 27.73 5.37
N VAL A 502 -5.07 28.94 5.90
CA VAL A 502 -4.41 29.19 7.19
C VAL A 502 -5.46 29.47 8.23
N LEU A 503 -5.38 28.78 9.36
CA LEU A 503 -6.11 29.11 10.56
C LEU A 503 -5.19 29.94 11.44
N GLN A 504 -5.52 31.20 11.64
CA GLN A 504 -4.79 32.14 12.49
C GLN A 504 -5.47 32.20 13.85
N ALA A 505 -4.86 31.59 14.85
CA ALA A 505 -5.36 31.59 16.22
C ALA A 505 -5.24 32.98 16.87
N HIS A 506 -6.22 33.33 17.70
CA HIS A 506 -6.11 34.47 18.60
C HIS A 506 -4.96 34.26 19.61
N CYS A 507 -4.25 35.32 19.97
CA CYS A 507 -3.06 35.24 20.84
C CYS A 507 -3.32 34.60 22.22
N ASN A 508 -4.56 34.66 22.71
CA ASN A 508 -5.00 34.06 23.97
C ASN A 508 -5.32 32.56 23.85
N PHE A 509 -5.59 32.07 22.64
CA PHE A 509 -6.02 30.70 22.37
C PHE A 509 -5.22 30.14 21.18
N PRO A 510 -3.91 29.92 21.31
CA PRO A 510 -3.09 29.38 20.22
C PRO A 510 -3.51 27.95 19.84
N HIS A 511 -3.20 27.55 18.60
CA HIS A 511 -3.29 26.14 18.21
C HIS A 511 -2.32 25.32 19.04
N LYS A 512 -2.73 24.11 19.42
CA LYS A 512 -1.94 23.23 20.27
C LYS A 512 -1.67 21.93 19.54
N PHE A 513 -0.39 21.58 19.42
CA PHE A 513 0.07 20.31 18.90
C PHE A 513 0.64 19.48 20.04
N SER A 514 0.09 18.30 20.26
CA SER A 514 0.56 17.36 21.29
C SER A 514 0.95 16.04 20.64
N ARG A 515 2.15 15.55 20.94
CA ARG A 515 2.63 14.22 20.50
C ARG A 515 2.90 13.35 21.71
N THR A 516 2.43 12.11 21.70
CA THR A 516 2.82 11.11 22.69
C THR A 516 4.29 10.76 22.49
N VAL A 517 5.12 11.05 23.50
CA VAL A 517 6.53 10.64 23.52
C VAL A 517 6.57 9.28 24.19
N GLU A 518 7.05 8.26 23.46
CA GLU A 518 7.50 7.03 24.11
C GLU A 518 8.79 7.37 24.85
N GLU A 519 8.75 7.37 26.19
CA GLU A 519 9.95 7.55 27.00
C GLU A 519 10.89 6.34 26.79
N VAL A 520 11.96 6.53 26.04
CA VAL A 520 13.16 5.70 26.17
C VAL A 520 14.00 6.32 27.27
N THR A 521 13.75 5.93 28.52
CA THR A 521 14.58 6.33 29.67
C THR A 521 15.93 5.62 29.60
N ALA A 522 16.91 6.22 28.92
CA ALA A 522 18.31 5.92 29.18
C ALA A 522 18.71 6.63 30.49
N ALA A 523 18.80 5.89 31.58
CA ALA A 523 19.29 6.41 32.85
C ALA A 523 20.80 6.69 32.74
N GLU A 524 21.17 7.95 32.54
CA GLU A 524 22.55 8.41 32.53
C GLU A 524 23.04 8.65 33.97
N LYS A 525 24.17 8.03 34.32
CA LYS A 525 24.81 8.15 35.64
C LYS A 525 25.50 9.52 35.74
N LYS A 526 25.01 10.37 36.62
CA LYS A 526 25.48 11.75 36.82
C LYS A 526 26.77 11.78 37.63
N ASP A 527 27.93 11.87 36.96
CA ASP A 527 29.19 12.26 37.59
C ASP A 527 29.34 13.79 37.57
N THR A 528 29.73 14.33 38.72
CA THR A 528 29.82 15.77 39.01
C THR A 528 31.24 16.26 38.77
N SER A 529 31.44 17.23 37.88
CA SER A 529 32.58 18.16 37.98
C SER A 529 32.24 19.51 37.31
N PRO A 530 32.69 20.65 37.85
CA PRO A 530 32.39 21.98 37.33
C PRO A 530 33.49 22.47 36.37
N SER A 531 33.09 23.14 35.30
CA SER A 531 33.99 23.93 34.43
C SER A 531 33.30 25.24 33.97
N PRO A 532 34.07 26.28 33.60
CA PRO A 532 33.72 27.69 33.80
C PRO A 532 32.96 28.33 32.62
N PRO A 533 32.37 29.53 32.80
CA PRO A 533 31.49 30.14 31.80
C PRO A 533 32.24 31.09 30.85
N SER A 534 31.82 31.11 29.58
CA SER A 534 31.95 32.24 28.64
C SER A 534 31.10 31.97 27.37
N PRO A 535 30.86 32.96 26.50
CA PRO A 535 29.94 34.08 26.69
C PRO A 535 28.73 33.99 25.75
N SER A 536 27.67 34.72 26.10
CA SER A 536 26.43 34.88 25.33
C SER A 536 26.64 35.74 24.09
N GLU A 537 26.21 35.26 22.93
CA GLU A 537 25.94 36.08 21.74
C GLU A 537 24.43 36.23 21.58
N ASP A 538 23.97 37.46 21.78
CA ASP A 538 22.64 37.94 21.43
C ASP A 538 22.56 38.12 19.91
N MET A 539 21.50 37.62 19.28
CA MET A 539 21.10 38.09 17.95
C MET A 539 19.61 38.40 17.94
N GLU A 540 19.34 39.69 18.05
CA GLU A 540 18.06 40.36 18.06
C GLU A 540 17.58 40.53 16.60
N SER A 541 16.35 40.12 16.29
CA SER A 541 15.67 40.55 15.06
C SER A 541 14.26 41.05 15.39
N THR A 542 14.04 42.29 14.99
CA THR A 542 12.92 43.16 15.34
C THR A 542 11.74 42.86 14.42
N ALA A 543 10.69 42.24 14.94
CA ALA A 543 9.36 42.25 14.35
C ALA A 543 8.31 42.18 15.48
N THR A 544 7.26 42.98 15.35
CA THR A 544 6.26 43.34 16.36
C THR A 544 5.60 42.10 17.01
N ARG A 545 6.12 41.64 18.15
CA ARG A 545 5.58 40.50 18.93
C ARG A 545 4.37 40.91 19.77
N CYS A 546 3.36 40.04 19.82
CA CYS A 546 2.35 40.06 20.88
C CYS A 546 2.99 39.73 22.25
N PRO A 547 2.92 40.61 23.27
CA PRO A 547 3.60 40.41 24.56
C PRO A 547 3.09 39.22 25.40
N SER A 548 1.91 38.68 25.12
CA SER A 548 1.21 37.71 25.99
C SER A 548 1.77 36.28 25.92
N VAL A 549 2.27 35.84 24.76
CA VAL A 549 2.77 34.46 24.56
C VAL A 549 4.09 34.23 25.31
N GLU A 550 4.95 35.25 25.37
CA GLU A 550 6.21 35.19 26.10
C GLU A 550 6.01 35.23 27.62
N LYS A 551 4.91 35.85 28.09
CA LYS A 551 4.49 35.85 29.50
C LYS A 551 4.00 34.47 29.94
N LEU A 552 3.16 33.80 29.14
CA LEU A 552 2.75 32.41 29.37
C LEU A 552 3.95 31.43 29.32
N ARG A 553 4.92 31.68 28.43
CA ARG A 553 6.15 30.88 28.33
C ARG A 553 7.04 31.00 29.58
N ARG A 554 7.03 32.16 30.27
CA ARG A 554 7.79 32.38 31.51
C ARG A 554 7.11 31.79 32.73
N GLU A 555 5.79 31.87 32.86
CA GLU A 555 5.05 31.36 34.01
C GLU A 555 5.11 29.82 34.14
N CYS A 556 5.18 29.06 33.04
CA CYS A 556 5.38 27.61 33.08
C CYS A 556 6.79 27.18 33.56
N SER A 557 7.81 28.05 33.54
CA SER A 557 9.17 27.68 33.94
C SER A 557 9.43 27.78 35.46
N TRP A 558 8.57 28.48 36.20
CA TRP A 558 8.74 28.73 37.64
C TRP A 558 8.19 27.62 38.55
N MET A 559 7.34 26.72 38.05
CA MET A 559 6.78 25.62 38.86
C MET A 559 7.72 24.41 39.01
N SER A 560 8.90 24.38 38.40
CA SER A 560 9.81 23.23 38.43
C SER A 560 11.05 23.41 39.32
N ARG A 561 11.10 24.42 40.20
CA ARG A 561 12.24 24.63 41.13
C ARG A 561 11.79 25.03 42.53
N SER A 562 11.34 24.05 43.32
CA SER A 562 11.27 24.18 44.78
C SER A 562 11.14 22.81 45.45
N ALA A 563 12.27 22.16 45.77
CA ALA A 563 12.39 21.26 46.92
C ALA A 563 13.86 20.83 47.10
N SER A 564 14.61 21.53 47.96
CA SER A 564 15.86 21.00 48.53
C SER A 564 16.13 21.64 49.90
N GLY A 565 16.32 20.81 50.93
CA GLY A 565 16.74 21.13 52.29
C GLY A 565 15.87 20.38 53.32
N ALA A 566 16.36 19.57 54.25
CA ALA A 566 17.53 19.75 55.10
C ALA A 566 18.13 18.42 55.65
N ARG A 567 19.38 18.52 56.14
CA ARG A 567 20.18 17.50 56.85
C ARG A 567 19.92 17.55 58.37
N LEU A 568 20.09 16.42 59.08
CA LEU A 568 21.18 16.13 60.05
C LEU A 568 20.93 14.82 60.85
N SER A 569 22.03 14.19 61.24
CA SER A 569 22.30 12.83 61.75
C SER A 569 22.54 12.80 63.30
N PRO A 570 23.20 11.80 63.98
CA PRO A 570 23.51 10.36 63.75
C PRO A 570 23.30 9.45 65.02
N THR A 571 23.91 8.23 64.99
CA THR A 571 24.31 7.26 66.09
C THR A 571 23.24 6.26 66.61
N SER A 572 23.48 4.96 66.90
CA SER A 572 24.69 4.09 66.99
C SER A 572 24.33 2.57 67.02
N THR A 573 25.23 1.73 66.47
CA THR A 573 25.71 0.39 66.93
C THR A 573 24.80 -0.85 67.17
N MET A 574 25.22 -1.94 66.48
CA MET A 574 25.55 -3.31 66.98
C MET A 574 24.64 -4.53 66.68
N PHE A 575 25.31 -5.56 66.11
CA PHE A 575 25.19 -7.03 66.26
C PHE A 575 24.02 -7.84 65.64
N LYS A 576 24.35 -8.68 64.63
CA LYS A 576 24.45 -10.17 64.67
C LYS A 576 24.12 -10.85 63.33
N SER A 577 24.87 -11.92 63.07
CA SER A 577 24.76 -12.88 61.97
C SER A 577 23.44 -13.65 61.95
N ALA A 578 22.93 -13.96 60.75
CA ALA A 578 22.41 -15.29 60.42
C ALA A 578 22.11 -15.40 58.92
N SER A 579 22.52 -16.52 58.34
CA SER A 579 22.11 -17.05 57.04
C SER A 579 20.60 -17.18 56.92
N ARG A 580 20.01 -16.74 55.79
CA ARG A 580 18.89 -17.45 55.15
C ARG A 580 18.56 -16.85 53.78
N SER A 581 18.55 -17.73 52.80
CA SER A 581 17.87 -17.60 51.51
C SER A 581 16.49 -16.96 51.65
N SER A 582 16.26 -15.85 50.98
CA SER A 582 14.92 -15.35 50.70
C SER A 582 14.99 -14.38 49.52
N GLY A 583 14.17 -14.66 48.51
CA GLY A 583 14.12 -13.91 47.25
C GLY A 583 13.75 -12.45 47.51
N LEU A 584 14.51 -11.56 46.89
CA LEU A 584 14.14 -10.15 46.80
C LEU A 584 12.98 -10.01 45.81
N SER A 585 11.80 -9.83 46.38
CA SER A 585 10.63 -9.25 45.73
C SER A 585 10.96 -7.83 45.27
N LEU A 586 10.89 -7.60 43.96
CA LEU A 586 10.80 -6.25 43.42
C LEU A 586 9.38 -5.74 43.70
N GLU A 587 9.22 -4.90 44.73
CA GLU A 587 7.98 -4.16 44.93
C GLU A 587 7.80 -3.19 43.77
N LYS A 588 6.82 -3.49 42.92
CA LYS A 588 6.35 -2.64 41.84
C LYS A 588 5.58 -1.48 42.50
N PHE A 589 6.20 -0.31 42.53
CA PHE A 589 5.53 0.95 42.85
C PHE A 589 4.31 1.13 41.93
N GLY A 590 3.25 1.70 42.51
CA GLY A 590 1.87 1.54 42.08
C GLY A 590 1.49 2.11 40.72
N GLU A 591 0.43 1.49 40.20
CA GLU A 591 -0.41 1.96 39.10
C GLU A 591 -1.01 3.34 39.41
N LEU A 592 -0.38 4.37 38.87
CA LEU A 592 -1.05 5.53 38.30
C LEU A 592 -0.62 5.50 36.84
N GLU A 593 -1.47 5.02 35.93
CA GLU A 593 -1.26 5.23 34.49
C GLU A 593 -1.37 6.73 34.23
N GLU A 594 -0.29 7.46 34.48
CA GLU A 594 -0.12 8.79 33.92
C GLU A 594 -0.14 8.63 32.39
N PRO A 595 -0.95 9.41 31.65
CA PRO A 595 -0.93 9.36 30.19
C PRO A 595 0.52 9.56 29.73
N PRO A 596 0.97 8.84 28.68
CA PRO A 596 2.35 8.89 28.23
C PRO A 596 2.76 10.35 28.05
N PRO A 597 3.96 10.76 28.48
CA PRO A 597 4.36 12.15 28.51
C PRO A 597 4.14 12.77 27.13
N THR A 598 3.23 13.74 27.08
CA THR A 598 2.90 14.43 25.83
C THR A 598 3.75 15.68 25.73
N ARG A 599 4.47 15.83 24.62
CA ARG A 599 5.19 17.07 24.34
C ARG A 599 4.25 18.02 23.59
N GLU A 600 3.91 19.11 24.25
CA GLU A 600 2.99 20.11 23.71
C GLU A 600 3.75 21.30 23.11
N ARG A 601 3.29 21.82 21.98
CA ARG A 601 3.76 23.07 21.36
C ARG A 601 2.58 23.92 20.93
N LEU A 602 2.72 25.23 21.12
CA LEU A 602 1.72 26.23 20.77
C LEU A 602 2.13 26.96 19.50
N TRP A 603 1.18 27.22 18.61
CA TRP A 603 1.38 27.89 17.33
C TRP A 603 0.28 28.91 17.06
N SER A 604 0.61 30.03 16.43
CA SER A 604 -0.35 31.06 16.05
C SER A 604 -1.02 30.74 14.70
N CYS A 605 -0.31 30.08 13.78
CA CYS A 605 -0.81 29.76 12.45
C CYS A 605 -0.74 28.26 12.18
N CYS A 606 -1.79 27.74 11.54
CA CYS A 606 -1.87 26.36 11.06
C CYS A 606 -2.32 26.38 9.58
N LEU A 607 -1.39 26.10 8.66
CA LEU A 607 -1.61 26.03 7.22
C LEU A 607 -2.01 24.61 6.81
N PHE A 608 -3.11 24.48 6.09
CA PHE A 608 -3.53 23.28 5.38
C PHE A 608 -3.33 23.47 3.88
N TYR A 609 -2.58 22.56 3.27
CA TYR A 609 -2.25 22.62 1.85
C TYR A 609 -2.30 21.23 1.21
N ALA A 610 -3.19 21.00 0.24
CA ALA A 610 -3.29 19.70 -0.42
C ALA A 610 -2.19 19.47 -1.46
N VAL A 611 -1.54 18.32 -1.37
CA VAL A 611 -0.45 17.86 -2.24
C VAL A 611 -0.77 16.48 -2.83
N LYS A 612 0.08 15.97 -3.72
CA LYS A 612 -0.16 14.68 -4.41
C LYS A 612 -0.30 13.51 -3.43
N GLU A 613 0.45 13.53 -2.35
CA GLU A 613 0.58 12.48 -1.35
C GLU A 613 -0.52 12.53 -0.28
N GLY A 614 -1.24 13.64 -0.19
CA GLY A 614 -2.18 13.90 0.89
C GLY A 614 -2.27 15.38 1.24
N ILE A 615 -2.32 15.71 2.53
CA ILE A 615 -2.54 17.08 2.99
C ILE A 615 -1.41 17.49 3.93
N LEU A 616 -0.67 18.52 3.54
CA LEU A 616 0.37 19.14 4.35
C LEU A 616 -0.28 20.05 5.38
N VAL A 617 0.04 19.81 6.66
CA VAL A 617 -0.31 20.66 7.79
C VAL A 617 0.99 21.29 8.30
N TYR A 618 1.14 22.60 8.10
CA TYR A 618 2.32 23.34 8.53
C TYR A 618 1.97 24.30 9.65
N PHE A 619 2.74 24.29 10.73
CA PHE A 619 2.55 25.16 11.87
C PHE A 619 3.57 26.29 11.84
N ALA A 620 3.12 27.52 12.12
CA ALA A 620 3.99 28.69 12.09
C ALA A 620 3.64 29.66 13.22
N ASP A 621 4.62 30.52 13.53
CA ASP A 621 4.43 31.64 14.47
C ASP A 621 3.88 32.89 13.75
N ASP A 622 3.93 32.90 12.42
CA ASP A 622 3.59 34.00 11.54
C ASP A 622 3.05 33.49 10.21
N ILE A 623 2.23 34.32 9.54
CA ILE A 623 1.62 33.96 8.26
C ILE A 623 2.59 34.05 7.08
N GLU A 624 3.70 34.78 7.22
CA GLU A 624 4.73 34.92 6.17
C GLU A 624 5.47 33.61 5.95
N SER A 625 5.79 32.90 7.03
CA SER A 625 6.30 31.52 6.99
C SER A 625 5.37 30.59 6.21
N CYS A 626 4.04 30.72 6.38
CA CYS A 626 3.07 29.92 5.62
C CYS A 626 3.11 30.23 4.11
N GLU A 627 3.26 31.51 3.74
CA GLU A 627 3.44 31.89 2.34
C GLU A 627 4.74 31.34 1.75
N GLU A 628 5.84 31.42 2.50
CA GLU A 628 7.13 30.89 2.07
C GLU A 628 7.05 29.38 1.82
N VAL A 629 6.31 28.64 2.65
CA VAL A 629 6.05 27.22 2.40
C VAL A 629 5.35 27.01 1.06
N ILE A 630 4.30 27.77 0.74
CA ILE A 630 3.60 27.67 -0.55
C ILE A 630 4.55 27.98 -1.71
N ARG A 631 5.35 29.06 -1.60
CA ARG A 631 6.35 29.42 -2.62
C ARG A 631 7.40 28.32 -2.80
N SER A 632 7.88 27.73 -1.70
CA SER A 632 8.89 26.67 -1.72
C SER A 632 8.36 25.36 -2.33
N VAL A 633 7.10 25.02 -2.06
CA VAL A 633 6.45 23.83 -2.62
C VAL A 633 6.28 24.00 -4.14
N GLN A 634 5.94 25.21 -4.58
CA GLN A 634 5.84 25.49 -6.01
C GLN A 634 7.20 25.42 -6.71
N ALA A 635 8.24 26.03 -6.14
CA ALA A 635 9.58 26.03 -6.73
C ALA A 635 10.04 24.60 -7.05
N ARG A 636 9.84 23.67 -6.10
CA ARG A 636 10.17 22.25 -6.27
C ARG A 636 9.36 21.53 -7.35
N TYR A 637 8.14 21.97 -7.64
CA TYR A 637 7.30 21.34 -8.66
C TYR A 637 7.83 21.57 -10.09
N ARG A 638 8.57 22.66 -10.33
CA ARG A 638 9.18 22.96 -11.63
C ARG A 638 10.46 22.18 -11.88
N ASP A 639 11.30 22.01 -10.87
CA ASP A 639 12.59 21.28 -11.01
C ASP A 639 12.37 19.84 -11.53
N VAL A 640 11.24 19.23 -11.19
CA VAL A 640 10.86 17.89 -11.64
C VAL A 640 10.38 17.87 -13.11
N GLN A 641 9.92 19.00 -13.67
CA GLN A 641 9.46 19.09 -15.07
C GLN A 641 10.60 19.38 -16.07
N GLY A 642 11.86 19.44 -15.63
CA GLY A 642 13.03 19.31 -16.51
C GLY A 642 13.48 20.58 -17.25
N SER A 643 13.15 21.78 -16.78
CA SER A 643 13.73 23.01 -17.36
C SER A 643 15.12 23.28 -16.78
N GLU A 644 16.18 22.74 -17.39
CA GLU A 644 17.60 22.97 -17.02
C GLU A 644 18.13 24.39 -17.35
N GLY A 645 17.26 25.40 -17.42
CA GLY A 645 17.64 26.78 -17.66
C GLY A 645 17.82 27.56 -16.35
N SER A 646 18.96 28.22 -16.16
CA SER A 646 19.28 29.11 -15.03
C SER A 646 18.45 30.41 -15.00
N ALA A 647 17.15 30.33 -15.26
CA ALA A 647 16.26 31.47 -15.17
C ALA A 647 16.07 31.87 -13.69
N PRO A 648 16.00 33.17 -13.38
CA PRO A 648 15.74 33.63 -12.01
C PRO A 648 14.45 33.00 -11.46
N HIS A 649 14.44 32.65 -10.17
CA HIS A 649 13.28 32.03 -9.52
C HIS A 649 12.00 32.82 -9.84
N PRO A 650 10.95 32.16 -10.39
CA PRO A 650 9.72 32.85 -10.78
C PRO A 650 9.09 33.53 -9.57
N GLN A 651 8.63 34.77 -9.75
CA GLN A 651 7.92 35.51 -8.71
C GLN A 651 6.53 34.91 -8.52
N VAL A 652 6.41 34.04 -7.52
CA VAL A 652 5.11 33.59 -7.02
C VAL A 652 4.49 34.72 -6.23
N HIS A 653 3.49 35.37 -6.83
CA HIS A 653 2.75 36.42 -6.14
C HIS A 653 1.68 35.77 -5.27
N THR A 654 1.85 35.84 -3.95
CA THR A 654 0.84 35.39 -3.00
C THR A 654 -0.14 36.52 -2.69
N ILE A 655 -1.39 36.20 -2.40
CA ILE A 655 -2.42 37.10 -1.88
C ILE A 655 -3.02 36.45 -0.65
N ARG A 656 -3.31 37.27 0.36
CA ARG A 656 -4.00 36.84 1.59
C ARG A 656 -5.39 37.43 1.57
N HIS A 657 -6.38 36.62 1.89
CA HIS A 657 -7.75 37.07 2.05
C HIS A 657 -8.32 36.51 3.36
N ALA A 658 -8.69 37.41 4.27
CA ALA A 658 -9.36 37.05 5.52
C ALA A 658 -10.82 36.68 5.23
N ALA A 659 -11.13 35.38 5.30
CA ALA A 659 -12.45 34.84 4.96
C ALA A 659 -13.46 34.95 6.12
N GLY A 660 -12.98 35.13 7.36
CA GLY A 660 -13.79 35.31 8.56
C GLY A 660 -13.39 34.40 9.72
N GLY A 661 -14.13 34.47 10.83
CA GLY A 661 -13.91 33.62 12.00
C GLY A 661 -14.28 32.16 11.73
N ALA A 662 -13.43 31.23 12.17
CA ALA A 662 -13.72 29.82 12.12
C ALA A 662 -14.90 29.50 13.08
N PRO A 663 -15.81 28.60 12.71
CA PRO A 663 -16.90 28.21 13.60
C PRO A 663 -16.35 27.46 14.83
N PRO A 664 -17.05 27.45 15.98
CA PRO A 664 -16.60 26.76 17.20
C PRO A 664 -16.32 25.26 16.99
N VAL A 665 -16.91 24.66 15.95
CA VAL A 665 -16.75 23.24 15.60
C VAL A 665 -15.73 23.01 14.47
N ALA A 666 -14.86 24.00 14.19
CA ALA A 666 -13.90 23.97 13.08
C ALA A 666 -13.06 22.70 13.05
N GLY A 667 -12.55 22.23 14.19
CA GLY A 667 -11.76 20.99 14.26
C GLY A 667 -12.52 19.76 13.74
N ARG A 668 -13.82 19.64 14.01
CA ARG A 668 -14.67 18.54 13.51
C ARG A 668 -14.89 18.66 12.01
N ILE A 669 -15.15 19.86 11.53
CA ILE A 669 -15.38 20.13 10.12
C ILE A 669 -14.11 19.85 9.31
N ILE A 670 -12.95 20.32 9.78
CA ILE A 670 -11.65 20.02 9.19
C ILE A 670 -11.43 18.51 9.15
N ALA A 671 -11.62 17.80 10.27
CA ALA A 671 -11.44 16.34 10.30
C ALA A 671 -12.33 15.62 9.26
N ALA A 672 -13.58 16.08 9.07
CA ALA A 672 -14.48 15.54 8.07
C ALA A 672 -14.02 15.84 6.63
N VAL A 673 -13.61 17.07 6.35
CA VAL A 673 -13.05 17.47 5.04
C VAL A 673 -11.78 16.68 4.74
N LEU A 674 -10.84 16.60 5.69
CA LEU A 674 -9.61 15.81 5.57
C LEU A 674 -9.92 14.34 5.27
N LYS A 675 -10.84 13.73 6.01
CA LYS A 675 -11.24 12.33 5.82
C LYS A 675 -11.86 12.08 4.44
N ASN A 676 -12.60 13.05 3.91
CA ASN A 676 -13.22 12.94 2.58
C ASN A 676 -12.23 13.21 1.45
N ASP A 677 -11.33 14.19 1.61
CA ASP A 677 -10.36 14.57 0.57
C ASP A 677 -9.14 13.64 0.50
N LEU A 678 -8.77 12.99 1.61
CA LEU A 678 -7.73 11.95 1.60
C LEU A 678 -8.17 10.69 0.84
N LYS A 679 -9.47 10.51 0.57
CA LYS A 679 -9.98 9.41 -0.27
C LYS A 679 -9.98 9.72 -1.78
N ARG A 680 -9.83 10.98 -2.16
CA ARG A 680 -9.85 11.42 -3.56
C ARG A 680 -8.44 11.40 -4.14
N ASP A 681 -8.30 11.14 -5.43
CA ASP A 681 -7.00 11.19 -6.10
C ASP A 681 -6.55 12.63 -6.35
N PHE A 682 -5.24 12.89 -6.43
CA PHE A 682 -4.75 14.26 -6.62
C PHE A 682 -4.49 14.51 -8.10
N GLN A 683 -5.09 15.56 -8.64
CA GLN A 683 -4.86 15.96 -10.02
C GLN A 683 -4.73 17.48 -10.12
N VAL A 684 -3.61 17.96 -10.67
CA VAL A 684 -3.37 19.42 -10.84
C VAL A 684 -4.46 20.07 -11.69
N TYR A 685 -4.90 19.37 -12.74
CA TYR A 685 -5.97 19.81 -13.63
C TYR A 685 -7.15 18.84 -13.52
N SER A 686 -8.29 19.32 -13.03
CA SER A 686 -9.54 18.54 -13.01
C SER A 686 -10.65 19.37 -13.63
N THR A 687 -11.42 18.76 -14.53
CA THR A 687 -12.71 19.33 -14.96
C THR A 687 -13.69 19.27 -13.80
N ALA A 688 -14.71 20.13 -13.83
CA ALA A 688 -15.74 20.22 -12.79
C ALA A 688 -16.36 18.85 -12.44
N ASP A 689 -16.73 18.06 -13.45
CA ASP A 689 -17.37 16.76 -13.27
C ASP A 689 -16.48 15.73 -12.55
N LYS A 690 -15.16 15.83 -12.77
CA LYS A 690 -14.15 14.93 -12.20
C LYS A 690 -13.78 15.29 -10.76
N GLN A 691 -14.19 16.45 -10.24
CA GLN A 691 -13.84 16.87 -8.88
C GLN A 691 -14.45 16.00 -7.78
N LYS A 692 -15.42 15.13 -8.11
CA LYS A 692 -15.94 14.11 -7.18
C LYS A 692 -14.87 13.06 -6.86
N GLU A 693 -14.07 12.68 -7.86
CA GLU A 693 -13.04 11.64 -7.77
C GLU A 693 -11.65 12.23 -7.49
N PHE A 694 -11.39 13.45 -7.98
CA PHE A 694 -10.11 14.13 -7.85
C PHE A 694 -10.18 15.37 -6.94
N THR A 695 -9.07 15.70 -6.29
CA THR A 695 -8.88 16.91 -5.50
C THR A 695 -7.58 17.63 -5.90
N ASN A 696 -7.56 18.94 -5.68
CA ASN A 696 -6.37 19.78 -5.84
C ASN A 696 -6.34 20.83 -4.72
N CYS A 697 -5.25 21.59 -4.60
CA CYS A 697 -5.08 22.57 -3.53
C CYS A 697 -6.20 23.63 -3.48
N VAL A 698 -6.72 24.05 -4.64
CA VAL A 698 -7.82 25.03 -4.75
C VAL A 698 -9.15 24.44 -4.33
N ALA A 699 -9.53 23.28 -4.87
CA ALA A 699 -10.79 22.60 -4.54
C ALA A 699 -10.82 22.18 -3.06
N PHE A 700 -9.70 21.71 -2.52
CA PHE A 700 -9.56 21.42 -1.09
C PHE A 700 -9.80 22.68 -0.24
N SER A 701 -9.16 23.80 -0.58
CA SER A 701 -9.36 25.06 0.13
C SER A 701 -10.81 25.54 0.06
N MET A 702 -11.44 25.44 -1.11
CA MET A 702 -12.86 25.79 -1.30
C MET A 702 -13.79 24.94 -0.44
N ARG A 703 -13.56 23.63 -0.33
CA ARG A 703 -14.37 22.74 0.53
C ARG A 703 -14.29 23.13 2.00
N ILE A 704 -13.10 23.49 2.49
CA ILE A 704 -12.96 23.99 3.86
C ILE A 704 -13.76 25.28 4.06
N VAL A 705 -13.59 26.27 3.17
CA VAL A 705 -14.29 27.56 3.24
C VAL A 705 -15.81 27.37 3.17
N LYS A 706 -16.28 26.49 2.27
CA LYS A 706 -17.70 26.15 2.08
C LYS A 706 -18.29 25.46 3.30
N ASP A 707 -17.62 24.45 3.85
CA ASP A 707 -18.10 23.73 5.04
C ASP A 707 -18.05 24.60 6.31
N PHE A 708 -17.18 25.63 6.33
CA PHE A 708 -17.17 26.65 7.37
C PHE A 708 -18.28 27.70 7.20
N GLN A 709 -19.05 27.63 6.12
CA GLN A 709 -20.09 28.60 5.77
C GLN A 709 -19.55 30.04 5.62
N LEU A 710 -18.28 30.16 5.22
CA LEU A 710 -17.66 31.46 4.95
C LEU A 710 -18.00 31.89 3.52
N ALA A 711 -18.53 33.10 3.37
CA ALA A 711 -18.92 33.66 2.09
C ALA A 711 -17.71 34.35 1.43
N VAL A 712 -16.88 33.59 0.71
CA VAL A 712 -15.83 34.15 -0.16
C VAL A 712 -16.35 34.21 -1.59
N ARG A 713 -16.71 35.41 -2.06
CA ARG A 713 -17.20 35.64 -3.43
C ARG A 713 -16.06 36.04 -4.36
N GLY A 714 -16.29 35.92 -5.66
CA GLY A 714 -15.38 36.41 -6.69
C GLY A 714 -15.07 37.91 -6.54
N PHE A 715 -16.02 38.70 -6.03
CA PHE A 715 -15.80 40.11 -5.71
C PHE A 715 -14.69 40.32 -4.66
N ASP A 716 -14.63 39.48 -3.64
CA ASP A 716 -13.63 39.58 -2.57
C ASP A 716 -12.22 39.28 -3.09
N ILE A 717 -12.13 38.31 -4.00
CA ILE A 717 -10.89 37.94 -4.68
C ILE A 717 -10.44 39.05 -5.63
N LEU A 718 -11.37 39.64 -6.39
CA LEU A 718 -11.08 40.78 -7.25
C LEU A 718 -10.48 41.93 -6.43
N LYS A 719 -11.13 42.28 -5.32
CA LYS A 719 -10.67 43.35 -4.42
C LYS A 719 -9.30 43.02 -3.79
N ALA A 720 -9.07 41.76 -3.42
CA ALA A 720 -7.80 41.31 -2.89
C ALA A 720 -6.68 41.42 -3.95
N CYS A 721 -6.95 41.08 -5.21
CA CYS A 721 -6.03 41.27 -6.33
C CYS A 721 -5.77 42.76 -6.63
N GLU A 722 -6.80 43.60 -6.60
CA GLU A 722 -6.66 45.05 -6.82
C GLU A 722 -5.81 45.72 -5.74
N SER A 723 -5.85 45.22 -4.51
CA SER A 723 -5.02 45.73 -3.42
C SER A 723 -3.52 45.50 -3.62
N LYS A 724 -3.13 44.59 -4.53
CA LYS A 724 -1.73 44.31 -4.87
C LYS A 724 -1.36 44.87 -6.26
N PRO A 725 -0.49 45.91 -6.32
CA PRO A 725 -0.09 46.52 -7.59
C PRO A 725 0.52 45.55 -8.61
N SER A 726 1.09 44.43 -8.15
CA SER A 726 1.75 43.44 -9.02
C SER A 726 0.82 42.57 -9.85
N LEU A 727 -0.45 42.40 -9.45
CA LEU A 727 -1.40 41.51 -10.14
C LEU A 727 -2.36 42.27 -11.04
N GLY A 728 -2.78 43.45 -10.60
CA GLY A 728 -3.72 44.31 -11.33
C GLY A 728 -5.15 43.74 -11.41
N ARG A 729 -6.08 44.62 -11.81
CA ARG A 729 -7.52 44.32 -11.86
C ARG A 729 -7.89 43.17 -12.81
N LYS A 730 -7.27 43.12 -13.99
CA LYS A 730 -7.56 42.09 -15.01
C LYS A 730 -7.28 40.67 -14.52
N CYS A 731 -6.20 40.48 -13.77
CA CYS A 731 -5.91 39.20 -13.13
C CYS A 731 -7.01 38.85 -12.11
N GLY A 732 -7.40 39.82 -11.28
CA GLY A 732 -8.51 39.67 -10.35
C GLY A 732 -9.82 39.24 -11.02
N GLU A 733 -10.19 39.82 -12.16
CA GLU A 733 -11.42 39.46 -12.89
C GLU A 733 -11.38 38.01 -13.40
N VAL A 734 -10.25 37.55 -13.92
CA VAL A 734 -10.07 36.18 -14.40
C VAL A 734 -10.15 35.18 -13.24
N VAL A 735 -9.45 35.46 -12.14
CA VAL A 735 -9.42 34.58 -10.96
C VAL A 735 -10.79 34.55 -10.28
N ALA A 736 -11.46 35.70 -10.15
CA ALA A 736 -12.81 35.80 -9.61
C ALA A 736 -13.80 34.95 -10.41
N ASN A 737 -13.76 35.03 -11.75
CA ASN A 737 -14.61 34.23 -12.62
C ASN A 737 -14.30 32.73 -12.52
N ALA A 738 -13.02 32.36 -12.43
CA ALA A 738 -12.62 30.96 -12.24
C ALA A 738 -13.06 30.43 -10.87
N TRP A 739 -12.94 31.23 -9.81
CA TRP A 739 -13.38 30.91 -8.46
C TRP A 739 -14.89 30.67 -8.41
N GLU A 740 -15.70 31.57 -8.96
CA GLU A 740 -17.16 31.43 -8.99
C GLU A 740 -17.61 30.19 -9.76
N ARG A 741 -16.97 29.89 -10.91
CA ARG A 741 -17.25 28.65 -11.66
C ARG A 741 -16.94 27.41 -10.84
N LEU A 742 -15.81 27.37 -10.16
CA LEU A 742 -15.42 26.25 -9.31
C LEU A 742 -16.33 26.14 -8.07
N TRP A 743 -16.70 27.26 -7.47
CA TRP A 743 -17.57 27.34 -6.29
C TRP A 743 -18.97 26.76 -6.55
N HIS A 744 -19.49 26.89 -7.77
CA HIS A 744 -20.77 26.26 -8.15
C HIS A 744 -20.67 24.74 -8.36
N THR A 745 -19.46 24.20 -8.53
CA THR A 745 -19.24 22.78 -8.86
C THR A 745 -18.74 21.95 -7.68
N VAL A 746 -18.01 22.56 -6.75
CA VAL A 746 -17.63 22.03 -5.43
C VAL A 746 -18.82 22.10 -4.50
#